data_AF-A0A0N4ZIB3-F1
#
_entry.id   AF-A0A0N4ZIB3-F1
#
_cell.length_a   1.000
_cell.length_b   1.000
_cell.length_c   1.000
_cell.angle_alpha   90.00
_cell.angle_beta   90.00
_cell.angle_gamma   90.00
#
_symmetry.space_group_name_H-M   'P 1'
#
loop_
_entity.id
_entity.type
_entity.pdbx_description
1 polymer ?
#
loop_
_entity_poly.entity_id
_entity_poly.type
_entity_poly.pdbx_seq_one_letter_code
_entity_poly.pdbx_strand_id
1 'polypeptide(L)'
;MKLLLFIIILVVGTVFSKKATWDGKNIHISKYKISISKLTEPEESKSVELKNDIHFLKNEINMLDHVTFINVPIYPINIDEYGIGTDGVIVRSESSDLYQTFPYLFTSVNYLSYGDAECFLRHCYLGLYLYHKNYKGGEIISHEVTDFNYVIYVKLTSETGEYLIGEVNFYGPDFSLLICPYDNWVSPNSMVKYIPYDRNGIELKNLMKIHILLPILKEHREKKKFLCGYLKYLDGDELKIGFRLYISRDSSNFEIKKVNVKNDYFVCKDGEKEREYYHIAYNIIGGSTYNRYINMESSDKKPLFYGETIYLYEKSEYNMKRILRDGFKYYEEYHSNNYSYTYIEPSCGLEINPISGKLILRRSDNKSITLNDNKLSDVKILYITNDLLEETVRLECAIEGEGERNKYDLKNFYNYTFGTELVSIDEKNNVKTINQINFGNVFKKFGCILKPLFGYELPKYSELIKPLYFETRYDKDLVITQKWKNNNKVSIECKKELWAKLTDMEVIINSKYIYKMSEKENNHFFLDTNNYVKFKHYEIKEIKNGIRKVKYECFYKTKNDVEFSIKYDGIVLEKTVVENDKKENSSEYEDNKKNPFQHGDNKKNSFQYGILLISIITTIAISTIVIVVVLIFVLGKKRNSRNHEIISHKNRKYKYSKGRSTSDKSDKLYRSSGDSEYISELKKKQKN
;
A
#
# COMPACT_ATOMS: atom_id res chain seq x y z
N MET A 1 -46.10 14.56 -21.87
CA MET A 1 -45.04 14.79 -22.88
C MET A 1 -43.63 14.46 -22.39
N LYS A 2 -43.18 14.95 -21.21
CA LYS A 2 -41.82 14.66 -20.68
C LYS A 2 -41.53 13.17 -20.41
N LEU A 3 -42.52 12.41 -19.92
CA LEU A 3 -42.39 10.95 -19.70
C LEU A 3 -42.21 10.17 -21.01
N LEU A 4 -42.94 10.56 -22.06
CA LEU A 4 -42.83 9.93 -23.38
C LEU A 4 -41.46 10.20 -24.01
N LEU A 5 -40.96 11.44 -23.89
CA LEU A 5 -39.61 11.79 -24.32
C LEU A 5 -38.53 11.02 -23.54
N PHE A 6 -38.70 10.87 -22.22
CA PHE A 6 -37.80 10.09 -21.39
C PHE A 6 -37.81 8.61 -21.77
N ILE A 7 -38.98 8.00 -21.99
CA ILE A 7 -39.10 6.62 -22.46
C ILE A 7 -38.49 6.47 -23.86
N ILE A 8 -38.69 7.42 -24.78
CA ILE A 8 -38.06 7.40 -26.10
C ILE A 8 -36.54 7.51 -25.95
N ILE A 9 -36.01 8.42 -25.14
CA ILE A 9 -34.56 8.56 -24.90
C ILE A 9 -33.98 7.30 -24.24
N LEU A 10 -34.72 6.66 -23.34
CA LEU A 10 -34.26 5.46 -22.63
C LEU A 10 -34.36 4.22 -23.52
N VAL A 11 -35.39 4.09 -24.35
CA VAL A 11 -35.53 3.01 -25.35
C VAL A 11 -34.56 3.21 -26.51
N VAL A 12 -34.42 4.43 -27.04
CA VAL A 12 -33.42 4.76 -28.06
C VAL A 12 -32.02 4.58 -27.47
N GLY A 13 -31.76 5.04 -26.25
CA GLY A 13 -30.50 4.84 -25.55
C GLY A 13 -30.18 3.36 -25.36
N THR A 14 -31.14 2.52 -24.94
CA THR A 14 -30.91 1.09 -24.71
C THR A 14 -30.87 0.25 -26.00
N VAL A 15 -31.62 0.62 -27.03
CA VAL A 15 -31.68 -0.11 -28.31
C VAL A 15 -30.53 0.29 -29.23
N PHE A 16 -30.11 1.56 -29.24
CA PHE A 16 -28.98 2.02 -30.04
C PHE A 16 -27.62 1.90 -29.32
N SER A 17 -27.59 1.69 -28.00
CA SER A 17 -26.35 1.44 -27.25
C SER A 17 -25.93 -0.04 -27.23
N LYS A 18 -26.59 -0.93 -27.98
CA LYS A 18 -26.22 -2.35 -27.95
C LYS A 18 -24.95 -2.56 -28.80
N LYS A 19 -23.81 -2.45 -28.12
CA LYS A 19 -22.48 -2.85 -28.56
C LYS A 19 -22.56 -4.18 -29.30
N ALA A 20 -21.95 -4.26 -30.48
CA ALA A 20 -21.98 -5.49 -31.27
C ALA A 20 -21.25 -6.62 -30.52
N THR A 21 -21.66 -7.87 -30.72
CA THR A 21 -20.99 -9.01 -30.12
C THR A 21 -20.33 -9.84 -31.22
N TRP A 22 -19.02 -10.02 -31.12
CA TRP A 22 -18.26 -10.94 -31.94
C TRP A 22 -17.97 -12.20 -31.13
N ASP A 23 -18.29 -13.37 -31.69
CA ASP A 23 -18.16 -14.67 -31.02
C ASP A 23 -17.21 -15.59 -31.79
N GLY A 24 -16.06 -15.91 -31.19
CA GLY A 24 -15.02 -16.72 -31.82
C GLY A 24 -15.40 -18.18 -32.07
N LYS A 25 -16.48 -18.70 -31.45
CA LYS A 25 -16.98 -20.07 -31.72
C LYS A 25 -17.60 -20.22 -33.11
N ASN A 26 -18.00 -19.12 -33.75
CA ASN A 26 -18.65 -19.14 -35.06
C ASN A 26 -17.65 -19.20 -36.23
N ILE A 27 -16.35 -19.30 -35.97
CA ILE A 27 -15.30 -19.14 -36.98
C ILE A 27 -14.49 -20.44 -37.13
N HIS A 28 -14.24 -20.81 -38.38
CA HIS A 28 -13.35 -21.93 -38.73
C HIS A 28 -11.88 -21.52 -38.63
N ILE A 29 -11.36 -21.53 -37.41
CA ILE A 29 -10.01 -21.11 -37.05
C ILE A 29 -8.90 -21.96 -37.71
N SER A 30 -9.19 -23.21 -38.10
CA SER A 30 -8.21 -24.13 -38.71
C SER A 30 -7.59 -23.66 -40.03
N LYS A 31 -8.15 -22.61 -40.65
CA LYS A 31 -7.59 -22.00 -41.87
C LYS A 31 -6.64 -20.84 -41.60
N TYR A 32 -6.54 -20.39 -40.36
CA TYR A 32 -5.70 -19.26 -39.99
C TYR A 32 -4.30 -19.73 -39.57
N LYS A 33 -3.27 -19.10 -40.12
CA LYS A 33 -1.86 -19.43 -39.88
C LYS A 33 -1.07 -18.19 -39.47
N ILE A 34 -0.24 -18.37 -38.45
CA ILE A 34 0.69 -17.36 -37.95
C ILE A 34 2.09 -17.92 -38.17
N SER A 35 3.01 -17.10 -38.64
CA SER A 35 4.42 -17.43 -38.61
C SER A 35 5.13 -16.66 -37.50
N ILE A 36 6.11 -17.32 -36.90
CA ILE A 36 7.00 -16.72 -35.91
C ILE A 36 8.42 -16.88 -36.33
N SER A 37 9.18 -15.80 -36.19
CA SER A 37 10.63 -15.80 -36.37
C SER A 37 11.30 -15.20 -35.14
N LYS A 38 12.59 -15.45 -35.01
CA LYS A 38 13.44 -14.63 -34.15
C LYS A 38 13.45 -13.19 -34.69
N LEU A 39 13.71 -12.23 -33.81
CA LEU A 39 13.90 -10.84 -34.22
C LEU A 39 15.17 -10.69 -35.08
N THR A 40 16.21 -11.47 -34.77
CA THR A 40 17.51 -11.46 -35.47
C THR A 40 17.48 -12.11 -36.85
N GLU A 41 16.64 -13.11 -37.04
CA GLU A 41 16.52 -13.93 -38.25
C GLU A 41 15.07 -13.87 -38.79
N PRO A 42 14.60 -12.69 -39.26
CA PRO A 42 13.20 -12.52 -39.65
C PRO A 42 12.77 -13.41 -40.82
N GLU A 43 13.72 -13.80 -41.67
CA GLU A 43 13.51 -14.66 -42.85
C GLU A 43 13.28 -16.14 -42.47
N GLU A 44 13.77 -16.59 -41.31
CA GLU A 44 13.62 -17.96 -40.81
C GLU A 44 12.32 -18.14 -40.02
N SER A 45 11.19 -17.73 -40.62
CA SER A 45 9.89 -17.85 -39.96
C SER A 45 9.38 -19.29 -39.98
N LYS A 46 8.91 -19.79 -38.84
CA LYS A 46 8.23 -21.08 -38.70
C LYS A 46 6.73 -20.85 -38.61
N SER A 47 5.97 -21.57 -39.45
CA SER A 47 4.51 -21.62 -39.34
C SER A 47 4.14 -22.31 -38.04
N VAL A 48 3.29 -21.67 -37.26
CA VAL A 48 2.65 -22.28 -36.10
C VAL A 48 1.23 -22.63 -36.55
N GLU A 49 0.79 -23.86 -36.27
CA GLU A 49 -0.60 -24.26 -36.50
C GLU A 49 -1.33 -24.39 -35.15
N LEU A 50 -2.57 -23.90 -35.09
CA LEU A 50 -3.47 -24.15 -33.96
C LEU A 50 -3.77 -25.65 -33.89
N LYS A 51 -3.34 -26.29 -32.79
CA LYS A 51 -3.73 -27.67 -32.48
C LYS A 51 -5.26 -27.77 -32.39
N ASN A 52 -5.80 -28.97 -32.64
CA ASN A 52 -7.25 -29.21 -32.66
C ASN A 52 -7.96 -28.89 -31.33
N ASP A 53 -7.25 -28.87 -30.20
CA ASP A 53 -7.78 -28.51 -28.88
C ASP A 53 -7.70 -27.00 -28.63
N ILE A 54 -8.61 -26.26 -29.26
CA ILE A 54 -8.67 -24.79 -29.13
C ILE A 54 -9.27 -24.41 -27.77
N HIS A 55 -8.46 -23.77 -26.94
CA HIS A 55 -8.92 -23.13 -25.71
C HIS A 55 -9.43 -21.71 -26.00
N PHE A 56 -10.47 -21.30 -25.26
CA PHE A 56 -11.07 -19.98 -25.40
C PHE A 56 -10.96 -19.20 -24.09
N LEU A 57 -10.79 -17.88 -24.20
CA LEU A 57 -10.91 -16.98 -23.06
C LEU A 57 -12.31 -17.05 -22.48
N LYS A 58 -12.38 -17.17 -21.15
CA LYS A 58 -13.64 -17.28 -20.39
C LYS A 58 -14.34 -15.93 -20.24
N ASN A 59 -13.55 -14.86 -20.14
CA ASN A 59 -14.05 -13.51 -19.89
C ASN A 59 -14.30 -12.78 -21.21
N GLU A 60 -15.34 -11.95 -21.22
CA GLU A 60 -15.60 -11.04 -22.34
C GLU A 60 -14.54 -9.95 -22.40
N ILE A 61 -14.16 -9.54 -23.61
CA ILE A 61 -13.17 -8.50 -23.85
C ILE A 61 -13.85 -7.28 -24.43
N ASN A 62 -13.69 -6.15 -23.74
CA ASN A 62 -14.29 -4.87 -24.09
C ASN A 62 -13.20 -3.83 -24.44
N MET A 63 -12.35 -4.17 -25.42
CA MET A 63 -11.23 -3.31 -25.84
C MET A 63 -11.68 -2.14 -26.74
N LEU A 64 -12.72 -2.34 -27.54
CA LEU A 64 -13.30 -1.33 -28.45
C LEU A 64 -14.66 -0.92 -27.91
N ASP A 65 -15.03 0.35 -28.06
CA ASP A 65 -16.32 0.84 -27.54
C ASP A 65 -17.53 0.25 -28.29
N HIS A 66 -17.37 -0.08 -29.58
CA HIS A 66 -18.44 -0.53 -30.47
C HIS A 66 -18.59 -2.07 -30.57
N VAL A 67 -17.64 -2.86 -30.04
CA VAL A 67 -17.68 -4.33 -30.12
C VAL A 67 -17.18 -5.02 -28.85
N THR A 68 -17.92 -6.04 -28.40
CA THR A 68 -17.56 -6.96 -27.31
C THR A 68 -17.15 -8.29 -27.92
N PHE A 69 -15.97 -8.77 -27.54
CA PHE A 69 -15.48 -10.08 -27.99
C PHE A 69 -15.77 -11.14 -26.93
N ILE A 70 -16.37 -12.25 -27.35
CA ILE A 70 -16.61 -13.42 -26.49
C ILE A 70 -16.01 -14.67 -27.14
N ASN A 71 -15.68 -15.66 -26.30
CA ASN A 71 -15.02 -16.90 -26.73
C ASN A 71 -13.83 -16.63 -27.67
N VAL A 72 -12.93 -15.73 -27.29
CA VAL A 72 -11.73 -15.45 -28.11
C VAL A 72 -10.77 -16.62 -27.98
N PRO A 73 -10.35 -17.28 -29.07
CA PRO A 73 -9.41 -18.40 -29.03
C PRO A 73 -8.03 -17.95 -28.54
N ILE A 74 -7.42 -18.79 -27.69
CA ILE A 74 -6.06 -18.60 -27.17
C ILE A 74 -5.09 -19.32 -28.10
N TYR A 75 -4.06 -18.59 -28.52
CA TYR A 75 -3.00 -19.07 -29.39
C TYR A 75 -1.69 -19.13 -28.60
N PRO A 76 -1.35 -20.29 -27.99
CA PRO A 76 -0.09 -20.47 -27.29
C PRO A 76 1.06 -20.71 -28.28
N ILE A 77 2.15 -19.99 -28.10
CA ILE A 77 3.39 -20.15 -28.87
C ILE A 77 4.44 -20.69 -27.92
N ASN A 78 5.02 -21.86 -28.23
CA ASN A 78 6.17 -22.34 -27.49
C ASN A 78 7.44 -21.63 -27.99
N ILE A 79 8.03 -20.79 -27.14
CA ILE A 79 9.25 -20.05 -27.49
C ILE A 79 10.54 -20.88 -27.40
N ASP A 80 10.51 -22.05 -26.76
CA ASP A 80 11.69 -22.90 -26.62
C ASP A 80 12.19 -23.42 -27.98
N GLU A 81 11.29 -23.57 -28.96
CA GLU A 81 11.60 -23.99 -30.33
C GLU A 81 12.43 -22.98 -31.14
N TYR A 82 12.58 -21.77 -30.60
CA TYR A 82 13.36 -20.68 -31.20
C TYR A 82 14.69 -20.46 -30.48
N GLY A 83 14.95 -21.21 -29.41
CA GLY A 83 16.19 -21.11 -28.63
C GLY A 83 16.17 -19.95 -27.64
N ILE A 84 17.21 -19.91 -26.80
CA ILE A 84 17.42 -18.84 -25.81
C ILE A 84 18.29 -17.77 -26.46
N GLY A 85 18.00 -16.49 -26.17
CA GLY A 85 18.78 -15.38 -26.73
C GLY A 85 18.36 -14.98 -28.15
N THR A 86 17.07 -15.03 -28.46
CA THR A 86 16.55 -14.63 -29.78
C THR A 86 16.50 -13.11 -29.99
N ASP A 87 16.87 -12.34 -28.97
CA ASP A 87 16.72 -10.89 -28.84
C ASP A 87 15.30 -10.37 -29.02
N GLY A 88 14.33 -11.27 -29.10
CA GLY A 88 12.95 -10.96 -29.45
C GLY A 88 12.31 -12.00 -30.34
N VAL A 89 10.99 -11.90 -30.47
CA VAL A 89 10.21 -12.67 -31.44
C VAL A 89 9.35 -11.74 -32.28
N ILE A 90 9.11 -12.13 -33.53
CA ILE A 90 8.19 -11.46 -34.45
C ILE A 90 7.05 -12.41 -34.76
N VAL A 91 5.82 -11.92 -34.64
CA VAL A 91 4.56 -12.63 -34.91
C VAL A 91 3.93 -12.02 -36.17
N ARG A 92 3.77 -12.84 -37.20
CA ARG A 92 3.24 -12.41 -38.51
C ARG A 92 2.05 -13.23 -38.94
N SER A 93 1.15 -12.60 -39.68
CA SER A 93 0.10 -13.29 -40.40
C SER A 93 0.66 -13.91 -41.66
N GLU A 94 0.41 -15.19 -41.91
CA GLU A 94 0.69 -15.80 -43.22
C GLU A 94 -0.42 -15.49 -44.24
N SER A 95 -1.54 -14.93 -43.79
CA SER A 95 -2.65 -14.58 -44.68
C SER A 95 -2.36 -13.28 -45.42
N SER A 96 -2.16 -13.35 -46.74
CA SER A 96 -1.95 -12.17 -47.61
C SER A 96 -3.16 -11.23 -47.69
N ASP A 97 -4.37 -11.77 -47.47
CA ASP A 97 -5.62 -11.07 -47.72
C ASP A 97 -6.19 -10.39 -46.45
N LEU A 98 -5.49 -10.50 -45.32
CA LEU A 98 -5.95 -10.01 -44.01
C LEU A 98 -4.92 -9.08 -43.39
N TYR A 99 -5.37 -7.92 -42.95
CA TYR A 99 -4.54 -7.04 -42.15
C TYR A 99 -4.51 -7.54 -40.70
N GLN A 100 -3.31 -7.87 -40.22
CA GLN A 100 -3.04 -8.07 -38.81
C GLN A 100 -3.02 -6.73 -38.10
N THR A 101 -3.87 -6.55 -37.10
CA THR A 101 -3.94 -5.35 -36.26
C THR A 101 -3.79 -5.75 -34.79
N PHE A 102 -3.00 -5.00 -34.02
CA PHE A 102 -2.72 -5.29 -32.62
C PHE A 102 -2.61 -4.01 -31.78
N PRO A 103 -2.86 -4.08 -30.46
CA PRO A 103 -2.65 -2.97 -29.56
C PRO A 103 -1.18 -2.53 -29.48
N TYR A 104 -0.96 -1.23 -29.65
CA TYR A 104 0.34 -0.59 -29.69
C TYR A 104 0.49 0.41 -28.53
N LEU A 105 1.73 0.80 -28.22
CA LEU A 105 2.09 1.79 -27.20
C LEU A 105 2.00 3.24 -27.76
N PHE A 106 0.79 3.78 -27.93
CA PHE A 106 0.56 5.22 -28.18
C PHE A 106 -0.76 5.70 -27.55
N THR A 107 -1.00 7.03 -27.58
CA THR A 107 -2.12 7.75 -26.96
C THR A 107 -3.50 7.11 -27.19
N SER A 108 -4.46 7.39 -26.29
CA SER A 108 -5.81 6.82 -26.25
C SER A 108 -6.64 6.90 -27.55
N VAL A 109 -6.27 7.74 -28.51
CA VAL A 109 -7.01 7.92 -29.76
C VAL A 109 -6.58 6.93 -30.86
N ASN A 110 -5.34 6.44 -30.83
CA ASN A 110 -4.75 5.58 -31.87
C ASN A 110 -3.91 4.46 -31.25
N TYR A 111 -4.53 3.62 -30.42
CA TYR A 111 -3.85 2.54 -29.71
C TYR A 111 -3.76 1.23 -30.51
N LEU A 112 -4.10 1.23 -31.80
CA LEU A 112 -3.99 0.08 -32.69
C LEU A 112 -3.00 0.35 -33.82
N SER A 113 -2.08 -0.59 -34.04
CA SER A 113 -1.15 -0.62 -35.18
C SER A 113 -1.40 -1.85 -36.04
N TYR A 114 -0.80 -1.90 -37.23
CA TYR A 114 -0.95 -3.03 -38.14
C TYR A 114 0.41 -3.52 -38.66
N GLY A 115 0.46 -4.77 -39.09
CA GLY A 115 1.66 -5.42 -39.64
C GLY A 115 2.25 -6.46 -38.70
N ASP A 116 3.56 -6.53 -38.65
CA ASP A 116 4.31 -7.45 -37.80
C ASP A 116 4.27 -6.99 -36.35
N ALA A 117 3.95 -7.91 -35.44
CA ALA A 117 3.94 -7.63 -34.01
C ALA A 117 5.21 -8.21 -33.38
N GLU A 118 5.88 -7.40 -32.57
CA GLU A 118 7.19 -7.75 -32.00
C GLU A 118 7.08 -7.84 -30.48
N CYS A 119 7.80 -8.79 -29.90
CA CYS A 119 8.03 -8.82 -28.46
C CYS A 119 9.51 -8.96 -28.15
N PHE A 120 10.10 -7.88 -27.66
CA PHE A 120 11.50 -7.80 -27.23
C PHE A 120 11.68 -6.70 -26.18
N LEU A 121 12.92 -6.41 -25.77
CA LEU A 121 13.21 -5.48 -24.69
C LEU A 121 12.56 -4.09 -24.87
N ARG A 122 12.48 -3.52 -26.08
CA ARG A 122 11.89 -2.18 -26.26
C ARG A 122 10.38 -2.16 -26.04
N HIS A 123 9.67 -3.17 -26.52
CA HIS A 123 8.23 -3.26 -26.46
C HIS A 123 7.76 -4.70 -26.66
N CYS A 124 6.59 -5.01 -26.14
CA CYS A 124 5.97 -6.30 -26.35
C CYS A 124 4.50 -6.18 -26.77
N TYR A 125 4.24 -6.47 -28.04
CA TYR A 125 2.93 -6.42 -28.67
C TYR A 125 2.29 -7.82 -28.74
N LEU A 126 2.10 -8.44 -27.58
CA LEU A 126 1.36 -9.70 -27.44
C LEU A 126 -0.09 -9.45 -27.03
N GLY A 127 -0.89 -10.50 -26.87
CA GLY A 127 -2.26 -10.40 -26.41
C GLY A 127 -3.26 -10.41 -27.56
N LEU A 128 -4.09 -9.38 -27.69
CA LEU A 128 -5.20 -9.38 -28.66
C LEU A 128 -4.76 -9.02 -30.08
N TYR A 129 -5.10 -9.86 -31.06
CA TYR A 129 -4.83 -9.62 -32.48
C TYR A 129 -6.15 -9.65 -33.26
N LEU A 130 -6.39 -8.61 -34.04
CA LEU A 130 -7.60 -8.37 -34.83
C LEU A 130 -7.27 -8.50 -36.32
N TYR A 131 -8.06 -9.28 -37.04
CA TYR A 131 -7.86 -9.49 -38.47
C TYR A 131 -9.07 -9.04 -39.27
N HIS A 132 -8.82 -8.20 -40.26
CA HIS A 132 -9.85 -7.70 -41.15
C HIS A 132 -9.32 -7.52 -42.58
N LYS A 133 -10.16 -7.78 -43.59
CA LYS A 133 -9.78 -7.68 -45.01
C LYS A 133 -9.52 -6.25 -45.48
N ASN A 134 -10.32 -5.29 -45.01
CA ASN A 134 -10.40 -3.95 -45.60
C ASN A 134 -9.94 -2.81 -44.68
N TYR A 135 -9.73 -3.08 -43.39
CA TYR A 135 -9.48 -2.05 -42.37
C TYR A 135 -8.31 -2.51 -41.50
N LYS A 136 -7.46 -1.58 -41.08
CA LYS A 136 -6.25 -1.88 -40.30
C LYS A 136 -5.93 -0.80 -39.27
N GLY A 137 -5.26 -1.18 -38.18
CA GLY A 137 -4.81 -0.24 -37.15
C GLY A 137 -5.95 0.62 -36.63
N GLY A 138 -5.74 1.94 -36.56
CA GLY A 138 -6.75 2.92 -36.13
C GLY A 138 -8.01 2.99 -37.03
N GLU A 139 -7.97 2.48 -38.26
CA GLU A 139 -9.16 2.44 -39.13
C GLU A 139 -10.28 1.57 -38.55
N ILE A 140 -9.91 0.55 -37.77
CA ILE A 140 -10.85 -0.31 -37.04
C ILE A 140 -11.71 0.52 -36.08
N ILE A 141 -11.09 1.48 -35.40
CA ILE A 141 -11.77 2.37 -34.45
C ILE A 141 -12.62 3.38 -35.21
N SER A 142 -12.03 4.06 -36.21
CA SER A 142 -12.71 5.16 -36.89
C SER A 142 -13.90 4.74 -37.76
N HIS A 143 -13.91 3.49 -38.23
CA HIS A 143 -15.03 2.92 -39.00
C HIS A 143 -15.96 2.04 -38.16
N GLU A 144 -15.76 1.98 -36.84
CA GLU A 144 -16.55 1.14 -35.92
C GLU A 144 -16.72 -0.30 -36.44
N VAL A 145 -15.61 -0.92 -36.83
CA VAL A 145 -15.62 -2.26 -37.44
C VAL A 145 -16.12 -3.29 -36.44
N THR A 146 -17.11 -4.08 -36.81
CA THR A 146 -17.74 -5.10 -35.92
C THR A 146 -17.61 -6.53 -36.45
N ASP A 147 -17.33 -6.69 -37.74
CA ASP A 147 -17.34 -7.94 -38.50
C ASP A 147 -15.92 -8.48 -38.78
N PHE A 148 -15.15 -8.72 -37.72
CA PHE A 148 -13.79 -9.24 -37.83
C PHE A 148 -13.75 -10.66 -38.44
N ASN A 149 -12.78 -10.89 -39.33
CA ASN A 149 -12.54 -12.21 -39.90
C ASN A 149 -12.00 -13.18 -38.85
N TYR A 150 -11.06 -12.71 -38.02
CA TYR A 150 -10.53 -13.43 -36.88
C TYR A 150 -10.20 -12.43 -35.76
N VAL A 151 -10.37 -12.88 -34.52
CA VAL A 151 -9.81 -12.25 -33.32
C VAL A 151 -9.21 -13.36 -32.50
N ILE A 152 -7.94 -13.22 -32.14
CA ILE A 152 -7.18 -14.25 -31.42
C ILE A 152 -6.43 -13.60 -30.26
N TYR A 153 -6.17 -14.41 -29.23
CA TYR A 153 -5.38 -14.00 -28.09
C TYR A 153 -4.05 -14.76 -28.06
N VAL A 154 -2.99 -14.09 -28.48
CA VAL A 154 -1.63 -14.63 -28.62
C VAL A 154 -0.90 -14.56 -27.29
N LYS A 155 -0.38 -15.71 -26.82
CA LYS A 155 0.49 -15.79 -25.64
C LYS A 155 1.76 -16.59 -25.92
N LEU A 156 2.86 -16.19 -25.30
CA LEU A 156 4.11 -16.96 -25.31
C LEU A 156 4.13 -17.92 -24.12
N THR A 157 4.69 -19.10 -24.34
CA THR A 157 4.82 -20.20 -23.36
C THR A 157 6.21 -20.81 -23.47
N SER A 158 6.75 -21.29 -22.35
CA SER A 158 8.00 -22.06 -22.29
C SER A 158 7.83 -23.19 -21.29
N GLU A 159 8.48 -24.33 -21.51
CA GLU A 159 8.61 -25.45 -20.59
C GLU A 159 9.14 -25.02 -19.22
N THR A 160 10.02 -24.01 -19.21
CA THR A 160 10.60 -23.47 -17.96
C THR A 160 9.71 -22.41 -17.31
N GLY A 161 8.70 -21.92 -18.01
CA GLY A 161 7.92 -20.74 -17.62
C GLY A 161 8.72 -19.43 -17.68
N GLU A 162 9.85 -19.41 -18.40
CA GLU A 162 10.75 -18.26 -18.53
C GLU A 162 10.97 -17.89 -20.00
N TYR A 163 10.93 -16.60 -20.30
CA TYR A 163 11.39 -16.00 -21.54
C TYR A 163 12.62 -15.13 -21.27
N LEU A 164 13.79 -15.68 -21.60
CA LEU A 164 15.06 -14.97 -21.52
C LEU A 164 15.28 -14.24 -22.85
N ILE A 165 14.95 -12.94 -22.87
CA ILE A 165 14.94 -12.08 -24.07
C ILE A 165 16.30 -12.13 -24.77
N GLY A 166 17.37 -12.14 -23.99
CA GLY A 166 18.72 -12.05 -24.51
C GLY A 166 19.79 -12.62 -23.58
N GLU A 167 21.01 -12.60 -24.10
CA GLU A 167 22.21 -13.01 -23.41
C GLU A 167 23.09 -11.78 -23.12
N VAL A 168 23.54 -11.63 -21.88
CA VAL A 168 24.39 -10.51 -21.46
C VAL A 168 25.74 -11.05 -21.04
N ASN A 169 26.77 -10.72 -21.84
CA ASN A 169 28.15 -10.95 -21.48
C ASN A 169 28.61 -9.80 -20.59
N PHE A 170 28.83 -10.13 -19.33
CA PHE A 170 29.10 -9.17 -18.29
C PHE A 170 30.55 -9.31 -17.80
N TYR A 171 31.29 -8.21 -17.88
CA TYR A 171 32.67 -8.05 -17.43
C TYR A 171 32.70 -6.85 -16.47
N GLY A 172 32.67 -7.05 -15.15
CA GLY A 172 32.68 -5.92 -14.22
C GLY A 172 32.33 -6.25 -12.77
N PRO A 173 32.23 -5.23 -11.90
CA PRO A 173 31.91 -5.42 -10.49
C PRO A 173 30.45 -5.83 -10.27
N ASP A 174 30.14 -6.41 -9.12
CA ASP A 174 28.74 -6.59 -8.67
C ASP A 174 27.99 -5.24 -8.77
N PHE A 175 26.67 -5.29 -8.97
CA PHE A 175 25.77 -4.11 -9.01
C PHE A 175 25.80 -3.27 -10.28
N SER A 176 26.39 -3.70 -11.39
CA SER A 176 26.14 -3.02 -12.67
C SER A 176 24.65 -2.98 -13.02
N LEU A 177 24.20 -1.89 -13.63
CA LEU A 177 22.81 -1.71 -14.00
C LEU A 177 22.53 -2.32 -15.36
N LEU A 178 21.40 -3.02 -15.46
CA LEU A 178 20.85 -3.51 -16.70
C LEU A 178 19.46 -2.93 -16.91
N ILE A 179 19.15 -2.63 -18.17
CA ILE A 179 17.83 -2.15 -18.56
C ILE A 179 16.83 -3.32 -18.54
N CYS A 180 15.70 -3.10 -17.87
CA CYS A 180 14.61 -4.04 -17.75
C CYS A 180 13.31 -3.44 -18.29
N PRO A 181 12.39 -4.28 -18.78
CA PRO A 181 11.00 -3.89 -18.98
C PRO A 181 10.36 -3.35 -17.69
N TYR A 182 9.43 -2.41 -17.84
CA TYR A 182 8.70 -1.77 -16.74
C TYR A 182 7.20 -1.60 -17.06
N ASP A 183 6.49 -0.76 -16.31
CA ASP A 183 5.02 -0.70 -16.28
C ASP A 183 4.35 -0.58 -17.67
N ASN A 184 4.94 0.18 -18.59
CA ASN A 184 4.37 0.42 -19.92
C ASN A 184 5.08 -0.35 -21.03
N TRP A 185 5.76 -1.46 -20.71
CA TRP A 185 6.41 -2.29 -21.73
C TRP A 185 5.42 -3.01 -22.66
N VAL A 186 4.22 -3.27 -22.16
CA VAL A 186 3.11 -3.89 -22.89
C VAL A 186 1.96 -2.89 -22.98
N SER A 187 1.27 -2.85 -24.12
CA SER A 187 0.12 -1.95 -24.30
C SER A 187 -1.00 -2.29 -23.30
N PRO A 188 -1.57 -1.32 -22.55
CA PRO A 188 -2.71 -1.58 -21.65
C PRO A 188 -3.93 -2.19 -22.36
N ASN A 189 -4.08 -1.93 -23.66
CA ASN A 189 -5.18 -2.44 -24.47
C ASN A 189 -4.92 -3.85 -25.05
N SER A 190 -3.71 -4.39 -24.89
CA SER A 190 -3.35 -5.75 -25.32
C SER A 190 -4.08 -6.86 -24.56
N MET A 191 -4.63 -6.53 -23.38
CA MET A 191 -5.12 -7.49 -22.39
C MET A 191 -4.03 -8.37 -21.76
N VAL A 192 -2.76 -8.07 -22.00
CA VAL A 192 -1.61 -8.63 -21.29
C VAL A 192 -1.06 -7.56 -20.34
N LYS A 193 -0.63 -7.97 -19.15
CA LYS A 193 0.02 -7.06 -18.19
C LYS A 193 1.44 -7.50 -17.94
N TYR A 194 2.37 -6.55 -17.92
CA TYR A 194 3.69 -6.80 -17.38
C TYR A 194 3.77 -6.34 -15.92
N ILE A 195 4.34 -7.18 -15.06
CA ILE A 195 4.51 -6.89 -13.64
C ILE A 195 6.00 -7.01 -13.30
N PRO A 196 6.70 -5.89 -12.99
CA PRO A 196 8.11 -5.94 -12.60
C PRO A 196 8.28 -6.58 -11.21
N TYR A 197 9.37 -7.34 -11.02
CA TYR A 197 9.74 -7.87 -9.71
C TYR A 197 10.31 -6.79 -8.79
N ASP A 198 11.09 -5.88 -9.36
CA ASP A 198 11.70 -4.78 -8.63
C ASP A 198 11.31 -3.43 -9.25
N ARG A 199 10.97 -2.48 -8.39
CA ARG A 199 10.61 -1.10 -8.72
C ARG A 199 11.62 -0.09 -8.18
N ASN A 200 12.64 -0.55 -7.47
CA ASN A 200 13.60 0.25 -6.71
C ASN A 200 14.83 0.68 -7.53
N GLY A 201 14.64 0.88 -8.84
CA GLY A 201 15.67 1.27 -9.80
C GLY A 201 15.58 2.72 -10.27
N ILE A 202 16.27 3.02 -11.38
CA ILE A 202 16.21 4.32 -12.05
C ILE A 202 15.15 4.24 -13.16
N GLU A 203 14.01 4.89 -12.96
CA GLU A 203 12.92 4.91 -13.95
C GLU A 203 13.24 5.82 -15.14
N LEU A 204 13.07 5.31 -16.37
CA LEU A 204 13.24 6.09 -17.61
C LEU A 204 11.94 6.82 -17.96
N LYS A 205 11.61 7.86 -17.19
CA LYS A 205 10.34 8.61 -17.32
C LYS A 205 10.12 9.26 -18.69
N ASN A 206 11.20 9.71 -19.33
CA ASN A 206 11.15 10.33 -20.66
C ASN A 206 10.70 9.33 -21.76
N LEU A 207 10.75 8.03 -21.48
CA LEU A 207 10.35 6.96 -22.38
C LEU A 207 9.05 6.31 -21.92
N MET A 208 8.13 7.12 -21.42
CA MET A 208 6.81 6.69 -20.96
C MET A 208 6.86 5.53 -19.95
N LYS A 209 7.94 5.40 -19.14
CA LYS A 209 8.09 4.29 -18.18
C LYS A 209 8.05 2.89 -18.82
N ILE A 210 8.52 2.76 -20.06
CA ILE A 210 8.69 1.46 -20.71
C ILE A 210 9.83 0.67 -20.06
N HIS A 211 10.86 1.37 -19.56
CA HIS A 211 12.07 0.77 -19.02
C HIS A 211 12.42 1.29 -17.62
N ILE A 212 13.15 0.46 -16.89
CA ILE A 212 13.80 0.77 -15.62
C ILE A 212 15.21 0.19 -15.62
N LEU A 213 16.18 0.91 -15.04
CA LEU A 213 17.52 0.37 -14.79
C LEU A 213 17.55 -0.28 -13.40
N LEU A 214 17.93 -1.55 -13.36
CA LEU A 214 17.99 -2.34 -12.14
C LEU A 214 19.40 -2.94 -11.93
N PRO A 215 19.87 -3.05 -10.68
CA PRO A 215 21.18 -3.60 -10.38
C PRO A 215 21.23 -5.12 -10.53
N ILE A 216 22.28 -5.63 -11.17
CA ILE A 216 22.61 -7.05 -11.18
C ILE A 216 23.22 -7.42 -9.83
N LEU A 217 22.35 -7.89 -8.92
CA LEU A 217 22.73 -8.42 -7.61
C LEU A 217 23.53 -9.73 -7.70
N LYS A 218 24.26 -10.05 -6.63
CA LYS A 218 25.08 -11.28 -6.50
C LYS A 218 24.29 -12.56 -6.74
N GLU A 219 23.07 -12.66 -6.22
CA GLU A 219 22.23 -13.87 -6.40
C GLU A 219 21.88 -14.15 -7.86
N HIS A 220 21.78 -13.11 -8.69
CA HIS A 220 21.51 -13.25 -10.12
C HIS A 220 22.71 -13.87 -10.84
N ARG A 221 23.92 -13.55 -10.36
CA ARG A 221 25.16 -14.13 -10.86
C ARG A 221 25.27 -15.60 -10.56
N GLU A 222 24.96 -15.98 -9.32
CA GLU A 222 24.94 -17.38 -8.89
C GLU A 222 23.95 -18.20 -9.69
N LYS A 223 22.76 -17.64 -9.98
CA LYS A 223 21.72 -18.26 -10.81
C LYS A 223 22.01 -18.17 -12.32
N LYS A 224 23.01 -17.39 -12.76
CA LYS A 224 23.29 -17.03 -14.16
C LYS A 224 22.07 -16.48 -14.92
N LYS A 225 21.15 -15.84 -14.20
CA LYS A 225 19.88 -15.33 -14.71
C LYS A 225 19.51 -14.04 -13.99
N PHE A 226 19.03 -13.06 -14.75
CA PHE A 226 18.50 -11.81 -14.23
C PHE A 226 17.04 -11.67 -14.64
N LEU A 227 16.11 -11.87 -13.70
CA LEU A 227 14.68 -11.79 -13.97
C LEU A 227 14.16 -10.38 -13.63
N CYS A 228 13.54 -9.73 -14.61
CA CYS A 228 13.02 -8.37 -14.46
C CYS A 228 11.57 -8.33 -13.95
N GLY A 229 10.78 -9.36 -14.28
CA GLY A 229 9.34 -9.40 -13.99
C GLY A 229 8.66 -10.58 -14.67
N TYR A 230 7.35 -10.46 -14.92
CA TYR A 230 6.58 -11.46 -15.65
C TYR A 230 5.43 -10.84 -16.45
N LEU A 231 5.07 -11.50 -17.55
CA LEU A 231 3.81 -11.27 -18.26
C LEU A 231 2.70 -12.05 -17.55
N LYS A 232 1.55 -11.41 -17.36
CA LYS A 232 0.32 -12.00 -16.84
C LYS A 232 -0.75 -11.94 -17.91
N TYR A 233 -1.22 -13.12 -18.31
CA TYR A 233 -2.23 -13.30 -19.35
C TYR A 233 -3.65 -13.35 -18.77
N LEU A 234 -4.67 -13.10 -19.59
CA LEU A 234 -6.09 -13.10 -19.18
C LEU A 234 -6.61 -14.46 -18.68
N ASP A 235 -6.01 -15.56 -19.12
CA ASP A 235 -6.36 -16.91 -18.68
C ASP A 235 -5.72 -17.29 -17.33
N GLY A 236 -4.86 -16.42 -16.79
CA GLY A 236 -4.22 -16.59 -15.48
C GLY A 236 -2.78 -17.09 -15.57
N ASP A 237 -2.31 -17.47 -16.76
CA ASP A 237 -0.94 -17.93 -16.95
C ASP A 237 0.06 -16.78 -16.79
N GLU A 238 1.27 -17.13 -16.35
CA GLU A 238 2.37 -16.20 -16.12
C GLU A 238 3.63 -16.68 -16.84
N LEU A 239 4.37 -15.75 -17.45
CA LEU A 239 5.66 -16.02 -18.11
C LEU A 239 6.71 -15.06 -17.57
N LYS A 240 7.74 -15.58 -16.91
CA LYS A 240 8.81 -14.77 -16.32
C LYS A 240 9.70 -14.21 -17.41
N ILE A 241 10.09 -12.94 -17.29
CA ILE A 241 10.88 -12.22 -18.29
C ILE A 241 12.23 -11.85 -17.71
N GLY A 242 13.30 -12.07 -18.48
CA GLY A 242 14.64 -11.71 -18.03
C GLY A 242 15.74 -11.93 -19.06
N PHE A 243 16.94 -12.10 -18.55
CA PHE A 243 18.17 -12.29 -19.33
C PHE A 243 18.98 -13.47 -18.79
N ARG A 244 19.70 -14.13 -19.70
CA ARG A 244 20.79 -15.02 -19.31
C ARG A 244 22.05 -14.20 -19.08
N LEU A 245 22.76 -14.51 -18.00
CA LEU A 245 24.03 -13.85 -17.67
C LEU A 245 25.20 -14.79 -17.95
N TYR A 246 26.16 -14.31 -18.75
CA TYR A 246 27.49 -14.91 -18.86
C TYR A 246 28.48 -14.01 -18.17
N ILE A 247 29.15 -14.56 -17.17
CA ILE A 247 30.04 -13.79 -16.30
C ILE A 247 31.44 -14.25 -16.57
N SER A 248 32.24 -13.38 -17.16
CA SER A 248 33.68 -13.54 -17.16
C SER A 248 34.20 -12.92 -15.87
N ARG A 249 34.97 -13.69 -15.10
CA ARG A 249 35.59 -13.15 -13.88
C ARG A 249 36.59 -12.08 -14.30
N ASP A 250 36.25 -10.83 -14.09
CA ASP A 250 37.23 -9.77 -14.09
C ASP A 250 37.62 -9.43 -12.66
N SER A 251 38.92 -9.33 -12.42
CA SER A 251 39.50 -8.90 -11.15
C SER A 251 39.56 -7.36 -11.11
N SER A 252 38.49 -6.69 -11.51
CA SER A 252 38.43 -5.23 -11.47
C SER A 252 38.56 -4.80 -10.00
N ASN A 253 39.57 -3.98 -9.70
CA ASN A 253 39.78 -3.35 -8.40
C ASN A 253 38.67 -2.31 -8.12
N PHE A 254 37.43 -2.76 -7.99
CA PHE A 254 36.31 -1.89 -7.65
C PHE A 254 36.42 -1.50 -6.18
N GLU A 255 36.63 -0.20 -5.95
CA GLU A 255 36.86 0.33 -4.61
C GLU A 255 35.53 0.64 -3.91
N ILE A 256 35.35 0.07 -2.72
CA ILE A 256 34.31 0.47 -1.77
C ILE A 256 34.97 1.34 -0.71
N LYS A 257 34.64 2.62 -0.70
CA LYS A 257 35.15 3.61 0.26
C LYS A 257 34.24 3.67 1.47
N LYS A 258 34.81 3.81 2.66
CA LYS A 258 34.02 4.03 3.87
C LYS A 258 33.67 5.50 4.02
N VAL A 259 32.42 5.82 4.30
CA VAL A 259 31.95 7.21 4.44
C VAL A 259 31.31 7.47 5.79
N ASN A 260 31.61 8.64 6.35
CA ASN A 260 30.94 9.19 7.50
C ASN A 260 29.78 10.09 7.06
N VAL A 261 28.55 9.60 7.26
CA VAL A 261 27.30 10.27 6.85
C VAL A 261 27.08 11.66 7.44
N LYS A 262 27.87 12.07 8.46
CA LYS A 262 27.81 13.42 9.05
C LYS A 262 28.57 14.45 8.25
N ASN A 263 29.73 14.07 7.70
CA ASN A 263 30.71 15.01 7.16
C ASN A 263 30.94 14.83 5.66
N ASP A 264 30.73 13.62 5.16
CA ASP A 264 31.14 13.24 3.82
C ASP A 264 29.99 13.41 2.81
N TYR A 265 30.34 13.79 1.59
CA TYR A 265 29.43 13.82 0.46
C TYR A 265 29.42 12.46 -0.23
N PHE A 266 28.26 12.08 -0.78
CA PHE A 266 28.13 10.83 -1.53
C PHE A 266 28.57 11.03 -2.99
N VAL A 267 29.88 11.14 -3.18
CA VAL A 267 30.57 11.33 -4.46
C VAL A 267 31.76 10.37 -4.57
N CYS A 268 32.24 10.13 -5.80
CA CYS A 268 33.37 9.24 -6.01
C CYS A 268 34.73 9.96 -5.91
N LYS A 269 34.78 11.25 -6.29
CA LYS A 269 35.98 12.09 -6.23
C LYS A 269 35.68 13.44 -5.54
N ASP A 270 36.71 14.00 -4.93
CA ASP A 270 36.62 15.30 -4.28
C ASP A 270 36.31 16.41 -5.29
N GLY A 271 35.43 17.34 -4.89
CA GLY A 271 35.02 18.48 -5.73
C GLY A 271 33.79 18.23 -6.62
N GLU A 272 33.38 16.97 -6.80
CA GLU A 272 32.14 16.61 -7.51
C GLU A 272 30.90 16.88 -6.63
N LYS A 273 29.73 16.89 -7.25
CA LYS A 273 28.45 17.09 -6.54
C LYS A 273 27.63 15.81 -6.55
N GLU A 274 27.00 15.48 -5.42
CA GLU A 274 26.16 14.27 -5.33
C GLU A 274 25.12 14.20 -6.45
N ARG A 275 24.48 15.31 -6.81
CA ARG A 275 23.47 15.36 -7.89
C ARG A 275 23.98 14.92 -9.27
N GLU A 276 25.29 14.82 -9.47
CA GLU A 276 25.94 14.33 -10.69
C GLU A 276 25.95 12.80 -10.77
N TYR A 277 25.46 12.13 -9.71
CA TYR A 277 25.33 10.68 -9.62
C TYR A 277 23.87 10.23 -9.46
N TYR A 278 23.60 9.03 -9.94
CA TYR A 278 22.51 8.20 -9.42
C TYR A 278 23.04 7.38 -8.25
N HIS A 279 22.24 7.27 -7.18
CA HIS A 279 22.60 6.54 -5.97
C HIS A 279 21.66 5.37 -5.75
N ILE A 280 22.21 4.17 -5.68
CA ILE A 280 21.44 2.97 -5.34
C ILE A 280 22.04 2.39 -4.07
N ALA A 281 21.29 2.46 -2.98
CA ALA A 281 21.67 1.83 -1.73
C ALA A 281 21.29 0.35 -1.76
N TYR A 282 22.18 -0.47 -1.21
CA TYR A 282 22.04 -1.90 -1.08
C TYR A 282 22.31 -2.33 0.36
N ASN A 283 21.50 -3.27 0.85
CA ASN A 283 21.67 -3.89 2.15
C ASN A 283 21.32 -5.39 2.10
N ILE A 284 21.82 -6.14 3.08
CA ILE A 284 21.45 -7.54 3.32
C ILE A 284 20.84 -7.61 4.72
N ILE A 285 19.54 -7.92 4.79
CA ILE A 285 18.78 -7.96 6.04
C ILE A 285 18.22 -9.36 6.22
N GLY A 286 18.62 -10.06 7.27
CA GLY A 286 18.14 -11.42 7.56
C GLY A 286 18.40 -12.44 6.44
N GLY A 287 19.43 -12.22 5.62
CA GLY A 287 19.74 -13.05 4.45
C GLY A 287 18.99 -12.66 3.16
N SER A 288 18.05 -11.71 3.22
CA SER A 288 17.39 -11.14 2.04
C SER A 288 18.11 -9.88 1.55
N THR A 289 18.26 -9.77 0.25
CA THR A 289 18.82 -8.61 -0.45
C THR A 289 17.76 -7.51 -0.56
N TYR A 290 18.17 -6.26 -0.31
CA TYR A 290 17.30 -5.10 -0.48
C TYR A 290 18.07 -3.97 -1.14
N ASN A 291 17.52 -3.41 -2.21
CA ASN A 291 18.05 -2.24 -2.87
C ASN A 291 17.00 -1.13 -2.94
N ARG A 292 17.48 0.12 -2.95
CA ARG A 292 16.64 1.31 -3.12
C ARG A 292 17.36 2.40 -3.88
N TYR A 293 16.64 3.05 -4.77
CA TYR A 293 17.10 4.28 -5.39
C TYR A 293 16.99 5.46 -4.42
N ILE A 294 18.07 6.22 -4.25
CA ILE A 294 18.10 7.45 -3.45
C ILE A 294 18.07 8.65 -4.40
N ASN A 295 16.92 9.32 -4.48
CA ASN A 295 16.76 10.50 -5.30
C ASN A 295 17.37 11.75 -4.63
N MET A 296 18.64 12.05 -4.90
CA MET A 296 19.31 13.24 -4.36
C MET A 296 18.78 14.58 -4.88
N GLU A 297 17.82 14.60 -5.82
CA GLU A 297 17.21 15.83 -6.32
C GLU A 297 16.03 16.32 -5.45
N SER A 298 15.43 15.44 -4.62
CA SER A 298 14.35 15.84 -3.71
C SER A 298 14.89 16.63 -2.51
N SER A 299 14.16 17.65 -2.06
CA SER A 299 14.49 18.48 -0.89
C SER A 299 14.41 17.75 0.45
N ASP A 300 13.75 16.59 0.51
CA ASP A 300 13.51 15.87 1.76
C ASP A 300 14.81 15.26 2.30
N LYS A 301 14.95 15.17 3.63
CA LYS A 301 16.05 14.41 4.20
C LYS A 301 15.89 12.93 3.84
N LYS A 302 16.94 12.33 3.29
CA LYS A 302 16.88 10.95 2.82
C LYS A 302 17.18 10.00 3.97
N PRO A 303 16.33 8.99 4.24
CA PRO A 303 16.63 7.99 5.24
C PRO A 303 17.88 7.21 4.82
N LEU A 304 18.76 6.95 5.78
CA LEU A 304 19.92 6.08 5.62
C LEU A 304 19.90 5.01 6.70
N PHE A 305 20.45 3.85 6.37
CA PHE A 305 20.51 2.71 7.28
C PHE A 305 21.95 2.22 7.42
N TYR A 306 22.29 1.79 8.63
CA TYR A 306 23.58 1.19 8.91
C TYR A 306 23.75 -0.11 8.12
N GLY A 307 24.99 -0.35 7.65
CA GLY A 307 25.35 -1.50 6.83
C GLY A 307 25.00 -1.35 5.35
N GLU A 308 24.36 -0.24 4.95
CA GLU A 308 24.14 0.02 3.52
C GLU A 308 25.45 0.32 2.79
N THR A 309 25.58 -0.25 1.60
CA THR A 309 26.54 0.18 0.59
C THR A 309 25.80 0.95 -0.49
N ILE A 310 26.23 2.16 -0.80
CA ILE A 310 25.64 3.01 -1.84
C ILE A 310 26.52 2.94 -3.09
N TYR A 311 25.96 2.44 -4.18
CA TYR A 311 26.59 2.40 -5.49
C TYR A 311 26.24 3.67 -6.26
N LEU A 312 27.27 4.30 -6.84
CA LEU A 312 27.16 5.57 -7.54
C LEU A 312 27.39 5.37 -9.03
N TYR A 313 26.51 5.95 -9.84
CA TYR A 313 26.61 5.91 -11.31
C TYR A 313 26.63 7.32 -11.85
N GLU A 314 27.73 7.70 -12.49
CA GLU A 314 27.90 9.05 -13.02
C GLU A 314 26.85 9.33 -14.10
N LYS A 315 26.03 10.37 -13.91
CA LYS A 315 25.03 10.82 -14.90
C LYS A 315 25.66 11.28 -16.21
N SER A 316 26.94 11.65 -16.13
CA SER A 316 27.72 12.21 -17.23
C SER A 316 28.27 11.12 -18.18
N GLU A 317 28.34 9.87 -17.71
CA GLU A 317 28.84 8.72 -18.45
C GLU A 317 28.03 8.49 -19.75
N TYR A 318 28.72 8.07 -20.81
CA TYR A 318 28.16 8.00 -22.16
C TYR A 318 27.02 6.99 -22.27
N ASN A 319 27.20 5.77 -21.77
CA ASN A 319 26.17 4.73 -21.80
C ASN A 319 24.94 5.11 -20.98
N MET A 320 25.13 5.71 -19.80
CA MET A 320 24.06 6.26 -18.97
C MET A 320 23.25 7.32 -19.73
N LYS A 321 23.91 8.33 -20.31
CA LYS A 321 23.22 9.35 -21.12
C LYS A 321 22.46 8.76 -22.30
N ARG A 322 23.08 7.80 -23.01
CA ARG A 322 22.50 7.12 -24.17
C ARG A 322 21.24 6.37 -23.77
N ILE A 323 21.28 5.54 -22.73
CA ILE A 323 20.13 4.77 -22.24
C ILE A 323 19.02 5.68 -21.73
N LEU A 324 19.33 6.75 -20.99
CA LEU A 324 18.30 7.65 -20.47
C LEU A 324 17.58 8.44 -21.57
N ARG A 325 18.29 8.79 -22.65
CA ARG A 325 17.74 9.54 -23.79
C ARG A 325 16.94 8.64 -24.73
N ASP A 326 17.53 7.51 -25.08
CA ASP A 326 17.08 6.68 -26.19
C ASP A 326 16.44 5.36 -25.75
N GLY A 327 16.66 4.97 -24.49
CA GLY A 327 16.28 3.67 -23.96
C GLY A 327 17.08 2.59 -24.65
N PHE A 328 16.35 1.62 -25.19
CA PHE A 328 16.91 0.54 -25.98
C PHE A 328 16.74 0.81 -27.49
N LYS A 329 17.85 0.87 -28.23
CA LYS A 329 17.88 1.10 -29.68
C LYS A 329 18.35 -0.13 -30.45
N TYR A 330 17.41 -0.89 -30.98
CA TYR A 330 17.69 -2.11 -31.75
C TYR A 330 18.38 -1.86 -33.11
N TYR A 331 17.92 -0.86 -33.88
CA TYR A 331 18.30 -0.71 -35.30
C TYR A 331 19.67 -0.06 -35.56
N GLU A 332 20.27 0.64 -34.60
CA GLU A 332 21.64 1.20 -34.76
C GLU A 332 22.72 0.12 -34.57
N GLU A 333 22.39 -1.02 -33.93
CA GLU A 333 23.36 -2.03 -33.49
C GLU A 333 23.29 -3.36 -34.29
N TYR A 334 22.21 -3.59 -35.06
CA TYR A 334 21.97 -4.80 -35.87
C TYR A 334 23.05 -5.09 -36.93
N HIS A 335 23.69 -4.07 -37.52
CA HIS A 335 24.69 -4.26 -38.57
C HIS A 335 26.04 -4.83 -38.10
N SER A 336 26.23 -5.07 -36.80
CA SER A 336 27.52 -5.44 -36.21
C SER A 336 27.71 -6.93 -35.88
N ASN A 337 26.72 -7.79 -36.08
CA ASN A 337 26.74 -9.23 -35.73
C ASN A 337 27.12 -9.56 -34.27
N ASN A 338 27.33 -8.56 -33.41
CA ASN A 338 27.78 -8.73 -32.04
C ASN A 338 26.89 -7.88 -31.12
N TYR A 339 25.65 -8.34 -31.01
CA TYR A 339 24.63 -7.68 -30.21
C TYR A 339 24.97 -7.82 -28.73
N SER A 340 25.07 -6.70 -28.01
CA SER A 340 25.35 -6.72 -26.57
C SER A 340 24.41 -5.75 -25.84
N TYR A 341 23.59 -6.29 -24.95
CA TYR A 341 22.79 -5.47 -24.04
C TYR A 341 23.73 -4.62 -23.20
N THR A 342 23.62 -3.31 -23.37
CA THR A 342 24.46 -2.37 -22.64
C THR A 342 24.14 -2.42 -21.15
N TYR A 343 25.17 -2.62 -20.34
CA TYR A 343 25.11 -2.45 -18.90
C TYR A 343 25.91 -1.21 -18.48
N ILE A 344 25.60 -0.69 -17.30
CA ILE A 344 26.27 0.49 -16.75
C ILE A 344 26.98 0.08 -15.47
N GLU A 345 28.30 0.23 -15.45
CA GLU A 345 29.08 -0.05 -14.25
C GLU A 345 28.95 1.07 -13.21
N PRO A 346 28.96 0.73 -11.92
CA PRO A 346 29.11 1.74 -10.87
C PRO A 346 30.48 2.40 -10.99
N SER A 347 30.52 3.72 -10.81
CA SER A 347 31.75 4.51 -10.76
C SER A 347 32.54 4.25 -9.46
N CYS A 348 31.83 4.05 -8.34
CA CYS A 348 32.40 3.65 -7.05
C CYS A 348 31.29 3.12 -6.11
N GLY A 349 31.69 2.53 -4.98
CA GLY A 349 30.79 2.15 -3.88
C GLY A 349 31.15 2.87 -2.59
N LEU A 350 30.15 3.21 -1.78
CA LEU A 350 30.31 3.88 -0.48
C LEU A 350 29.68 3.03 0.63
N GLU A 351 30.48 2.50 1.54
CA GLU A 351 30.02 1.79 2.73
C GLU A 351 29.73 2.78 3.87
N ILE A 352 28.51 2.77 4.39
CA ILE A 352 28.09 3.65 5.49
C ILE A 352 28.71 3.20 6.81
N ASN A 353 29.53 4.07 7.42
CA ASN A 353 30.09 3.82 8.74
C ASN A 353 29.04 3.93 9.86
N PRO A 354 29.23 3.20 10.98
CA PRO A 354 28.38 3.35 12.14
C PRO A 354 28.54 4.76 12.75
N ILE A 355 27.45 5.30 13.29
CA ILE A 355 27.41 6.58 14.00
C ILE A 355 27.06 6.38 15.47
N SER A 356 27.44 7.32 16.32
CA SER A 356 26.93 7.36 17.70
C SER A 356 25.41 7.44 17.71
N GLY A 357 24.77 6.71 18.61
CA GLY A 357 23.32 6.71 18.79
C GLY A 357 22.94 6.73 20.27
N LYS A 358 21.66 6.90 20.54
CA LYS A 358 21.10 6.77 21.89
C LYS A 358 19.77 6.06 21.85
N LEU A 359 19.50 5.29 22.90
CA LEU A 359 18.16 4.76 23.13
C LEU A 359 17.25 5.88 23.63
N ILE A 360 16.03 5.88 23.13
CA ILE A 360 14.97 6.82 23.49
C ILE A 360 13.69 6.06 23.79
N LEU A 361 12.85 6.67 24.62
CA LEU A 361 11.53 6.15 24.95
C LEU A 361 10.46 6.91 24.16
N ARG A 362 9.54 6.19 23.54
CA ARG A 362 8.41 6.77 22.79
C ARG A 362 7.10 6.09 23.21
N ARG A 363 5.98 6.79 23.05
CA ARG A 363 4.67 6.16 23.12
C ARG A 363 4.38 5.45 21.80
N SER A 364 3.64 4.34 21.84
CA SER A 364 3.22 3.63 20.62
C SER A 364 2.32 4.48 19.71
N ASP A 365 1.68 5.53 20.24
CA ASP A 365 0.91 6.51 19.46
C ASP A 365 1.78 7.64 18.87
N ASN A 366 3.10 7.51 18.90
CA ASN A 366 4.09 8.50 18.45
C ASN A 366 4.06 9.85 19.19
N LYS A 367 3.29 10.00 20.27
CA LYS A 367 3.40 11.20 21.13
C LYS A 367 4.73 11.20 21.88
N SER A 368 5.31 12.39 22.04
CA SER A 368 6.58 12.59 22.72
C SER A 368 6.47 12.27 24.21
N ILE A 369 7.48 11.59 24.74
CA ILE A 369 7.70 11.43 26.17
C ILE A 369 8.86 12.33 26.57
N THR A 370 8.63 13.18 27.54
CA THR A 370 9.69 14.01 28.10
C THR A 370 10.33 13.28 29.27
N LEU A 371 11.65 13.10 29.20
CA LEU A 371 12.45 12.59 30.30
C LEU A 371 13.32 13.73 30.82
N ASN A 372 13.27 13.95 32.13
CA ASN A 372 14.00 15.03 32.77
C ASN A 372 15.35 14.53 33.27
N ASP A 373 16.36 15.38 33.19
CA ASP A 373 17.70 15.06 33.68
C ASP A 373 17.72 14.99 35.21
N ASN A 374 18.36 13.95 35.74
CA ASN A 374 18.71 13.89 37.14
C ASN A 374 20.13 14.46 37.31
N LYS A 375 20.29 15.51 38.12
CA LYS A 375 21.59 16.15 38.35
C LYS A 375 22.62 15.26 39.05
N LEU A 376 22.17 14.16 39.66
CA LEU A 376 22.99 13.28 40.50
C LEU A 376 23.31 11.92 39.86
N SER A 377 22.72 11.59 38.69
CA SER A 377 22.91 10.29 38.04
C SER A 377 22.55 10.32 36.56
N ASP A 378 23.10 9.40 35.77
CA ASP A 378 22.70 9.20 34.36
C ASP A 378 21.27 8.65 34.16
N VAL A 379 20.59 8.30 35.25
CA VAL A 379 19.20 7.84 35.24
C VAL A 379 18.27 9.04 35.10
N LYS A 380 17.47 9.08 34.03
CA LYS A 380 16.49 10.13 33.78
C LYS A 380 15.24 9.98 34.64
N ILE A 381 14.38 10.99 34.68
CA ILE A 381 13.12 10.99 35.43
C ILE A 381 11.95 11.12 34.46
N LEU A 382 11.03 10.17 34.51
CA LEU A 382 9.72 10.26 33.87
C LEU A 382 8.70 10.73 34.90
N TYR A 383 8.15 11.93 34.72
CA TYR A 383 7.03 12.40 35.53
C TYR A 383 5.72 11.79 35.03
N ILE A 384 4.98 11.15 35.94
CA ILE A 384 3.69 10.53 35.67
C ILE A 384 2.62 11.61 35.78
N THR A 385 2.03 11.92 34.64
CA THR A 385 0.90 12.82 34.45
C THR A 385 -0.41 12.03 34.39
N ASN A 386 -1.57 12.69 34.49
CA ASN A 386 -2.88 12.03 34.47
C ASN A 386 -3.10 11.19 33.19
N ASP A 387 -2.62 11.63 32.04
CA ASP A 387 -2.74 10.90 30.77
C ASP A 387 -1.92 9.60 30.74
N LEU A 388 -0.90 9.46 31.59
CA LEU A 388 -0.16 8.21 31.77
C LEU A 388 -0.84 7.26 32.77
N LEU A 389 -1.80 7.74 33.57
CA LEU A 389 -2.53 6.96 34.57
C LEU A 389 -3.88 6.43 34.06
N GLU A 390 -4.56 7.17 33.19
CA GLU A 390 -5.93 6.85 32.75
C GLU A 390 -6.00 5.89 31.54
N GLU A 391 -4.88 5.63 30.86
CA GLU A 391 -4.82 4.73 29.70
C GLU A 391 -3.70 3.69 29.87
N THR A 392 -3.87 2.49 29.30
CA THR A 392 -2.76 1.54 29.11
C THR A 392 -1.79 2.10 28.07
N VAL A 393 -1.01 3.10 28.44
CA VAL A 393 -0.02 3.72 27.56
C VAL A 393 1.09 2.72 27.30
N ARG A 394 1.18 2.25 26.05
CA ARG A 394 2.26 1.38 25.60
C ARG A 394 3.48 2.24 25.29
N LEU A 395 4.61 1.79 25.84
CA LEU A 395 5.90 2.45 25.74
C LEU A 395 6.84 1.57 24.95
N GLU A 396 7.56 2.19 24.01
CA GLU A 396 8.47 1.51 23.10
C GLU A 396 9.84 2.18 23.14
N CYS A 397 10.87 1.35 23.11
CA CYS A 397 12.25 1.80 22.99
C CYS A 397 12.61 1.93 21.53
N ALA A 398 13.25 3.02 21.13
CA ALA A 398 13.78 3.21 19.79
C ALA A 398 15.24 3.67 19.86
N ILE A 399 15.98 3.48 18.77
CA ILE A 399 17.35 3.98 18.63
C ILE A 399 17.28 5.23 17.77
N GLU A 400 17.92 6.30 18.20
CA GLU A 400 18.05 7.52 17.42
C GLU A 400 19.54 7.81 17.18
N GLY A 401 19.92 7.96 15.91
CA GLY A 401 21.28 8.35 15.53
C GLY A 401 21.58 9.78 16.00
N GLU A 402 22.69 9.97 16.71
CA GLU A 402 23.10 11.30 17.18
C GLU A 402 23.65 12.12 16.00
N GLY A 403 23.07 13.29 15.75
CA GLY A 403 23.66 14.32 14.91
C GLY A 403 22.71 15.47 14.63
N GLU A 404 22.96 16.60 15.28
CA GLU A 404 22.24 17.84 15.03
C GLU A 404 22.55 18.33 13.60
N ARG A 405 21.52 18.80 12.89
CA ARG A 405 21.64 19.41 11.54
C ARG A 405 22.21 18.50 10.44
N ASN A 406 22.05 17.18 10.56
CA ASN A 406 22.41 16.28 9.47
C ASN A 406 21.59 16.53 8.20
N LYS A 407 22.27 16.43 7.05
CA LYS A 407 21.68 16.47 5.71
C LYS A 407 20.73 15.31 5.45
N TYR A 408 20.97 14.17 6.10
CA TYR A 408 20.21 12.93 5.97
C TYR A 408 19.28 12.69 7.16
N ASP A 409 18.28 11.84 6.97
CA ASP A 409 17.42 11.36 8.04
C ASP A 409 18.04 10.11 8.68
N LEU A 410 18.52 10.28 9.92
CA LEU A 410 19.18 9.23 10.69
C LEU A 410 18.30 8.71 11.84
N LYS A 411 17.02 9.07 11.87
CA LYS A 411 16.08 8.67 12.94
C LYS A 411 15.94 7.16 13.07
N ASN A 412 16.05 6.45 11.96
CA ASN A 412 15.85 5.00 11.84
C ASN A 412 17.15 4.26 11.45
N PHE A 413 18.30 4.91 11.61
CA PHE A 413 19.58 4.45 11.07
C PHE A 413 19.92 3.01 11.46
N TYR A 414 19.58 2.59 12.67
CA TYR A 414 19.91 1.28 13.20
C TYR A 414 18.77 0.25 13.20
N ASN A 415 17.62 0.56 12.58
CA ASN A 415 16.41 -0.26 12.67
C ASN A 415 16.56 -1.68 12.10
N TYR A 416 17.49 -1.89 11.16
CA TYR A 416 17.74 -3.21 10.55
C TYR A 416 18.92 -3.96 11.18
N THR A 417 19.52 -3.41 12.22
CA THR A 417 20.73 -3.98 12.85
C THR A 417 20.45 -4.44 14.27
N PHE A 418 19.75 -3.62 15.05
CA PHE A 418 19.48 -3.89 16.45
C PHE A 418 17.98 -3.88 16.69
N GLY A 419 17.52 -4.81 17.53
CA GLY A 419 16.25 -4.66 18.21
C GLY A 419 16.43 -3.89 19.51
N THR A 420 15.32 -3.46 20.10
CA THR A 420 15.27 -2.77 21.38
C THR A 420 14.29 -3.46 22.31
N GLU A 421 14.53 -3.37 23.62
CA GLU A 421 13.61 -3.87 24.64
C GLU A 421 13.46 -2.90 25.79
N LEU A 422 12.23 -2.79 26.30
CA LEU A 422 11.93 -2.12 27.54
C LEU A 422 12.07 -3.13 28.70
N VAL A 423 12.81 -2.75 29.74
CA VAL A 423 13.07 -3.60 30.89
C VAL A 423 12.75 -2.91 32.20
N SER A 424 12.29 -3.68 33.20
CA SER A 424 12.25 -3.27 34.60
C SER A 424 13.49 -3.77 35.34
N ILE A 425 14.02 -2.95 36.23
CA ILE A 425 15.20 -3.23 37.04
C ILE A 425 14.79 -3.20 38.51
N ASP A 426 15.04 -4.30 39.23
CA ASP A 426 14.76 -4.37 40.67
C ASP A 426 15.91 -3.82 41.54
N GLU A 427 15.73 -3.79 42.86
CA GLU A 427 16.75 -3.29 43.80
C GLU A 427 18.04 -4.13 43.81
N LYS A 428 18.00 -5.37 43.31
CA LYS A 428 19.15 -6.26 43.17
C LYS A 428 19.78 -6.18 41.78
N ASN A 429 19.36 -5.21 40.96
CA ASN A 429 19.75 -5.03 39.55
C ASN A 429 19.37 -6.21 38.64
N ASN A 430 18.38 -7.03 39.00
CA ASN A 430 17.85 -8.02 38.08
C ASN A 430 17.03 -7.33 36.99
N VAL A 431 17.28 -7.73 35.74
CA VAL A 431 16.65 -7.16 34.55
C VAL A 431 15.53 -8.09 34.08
N LYS A 432 14.33 -7.55 33.87
CA LYS A 432 13.20 -8.28 33.32
C LYS A 432 12.55 -7.50 32.18
N THR A 433 12.43 -8.12 31.02
CA THR A 433 11.72 -7.54 29.86
C THR A 433 10.24 -7.35 30.16
N ILE A 434 9.72 -6.18 29.80
CA ILE A 434 8.32 -5.79 29.98
C ILE A 434 7.80 -5.13 28.71
N ASN A 435 6.51 -5.32 28.42
CA ASN A 435 5.88 -4.73 27.24
C ASN A 435 5.00 -3.52 27.59
N GLN A 436 4.78 -3.27 28.89
CA GLN A 436 3.96 -2.18 29.40
C GLN A 436 4.38 -1.82 30.82
N ILE A 437 4.23 -0.55 31.18
CA ILE A 437 4.46 -0.06 32.54
C ILE A 437 3.09 0.12 33.20
N ASN A 438 2.89 -0.52 34.36
CA ASN A 438 1.74 -0.22 35.21
C ASN A 438 2.15 0.85 36.21
N PHE A 439 1.72 2.09 35.95
CA PHE A 439 1.97 3.25 36.80
C PHE A 439 1.13 3.28 38.09
N GLY A 440 0.35 2.23 38.39
CA GLY A 440 -0.37 2.09 39.66
C GLY A 440 0.50 1.65 40.85
N ASN A 441 1.71 1.15 40.59
CA ASN A 441 2.69 0.71 41.60
C ASN A 441 4.02 1.45 41.34
N VAL A 442 4.24 2.62 41.94
CA VAL A 442 5.25 3.60 41.45
C VAL A 442 6.54 3.58 42.24
N PHE A 443 7.61 4.05 41.57
CA PHE A 443 9.05 4.03 41.86
C PHE A 443 9.72 2.69 41.59
N LYS A 444 9.77 2.37 40.29
CA LYS A 444 10.68 1.37 39.75
C LYS A 444 11.66 2.03 38.80
N LYS A 445 12.83 1.42 38.70
CA LYS A 445 13.83 1.77 37.70
C LYS A 445 13.52 0.96 36.43
N PHE A 446 13.59 1.62 35.30
CA PHE A 446 13.37 1.04 33.98
C PHE A 446 14.57 1.35 33.08
N GLY A 447 14.67 0.61 31.99
CA GLY A 447 15.66 0.90 30.96
C GLY A 447 15.20 0.48 29.57
N CYS A 448 15.78 1.12 28.58
CA CYS A 448 15.82 0.61 27.22
C CYS A 448 17.19 -0.03 27.00
N ILE A 449 17.18 -1.28 26.53
CA ILE A 449 18.40 -2.03 26.19
C ILE A 449 18.35 -2.49 24.73
N LEU A 450 19.52 -2.79 24.18
CA LEU A 450 19.65 -3.38 22.85
C LEU A 450 19.49 -4.90 22.92
N LYS A 451 18.94 -5.45 21.84
CA LYS A 451 18.99 -6.89 21.54
C LYS A 451 19.46 -7.11 20.11
N PRO A 452 20.09 -8.26 19.82
CA PRO A 452 20.37 -8.62 18.44
C PRO A 452 19.05 -8.76 17.66
N LEU A 453 19.00 -8.18 16.45
CA LEU A 453 17.86 -8.39 15.56
C LEU A 453 17.93 -9.78 14.90
N PHE A 454 19.15 -10.26 14.64
CA PHE A 454 19.45 -11.58 14.10
C PHE A 454 20.61 -12.21 14.88
N GLY A 455 20.56 -13.53 15.07
CA GLY A 455 21.58 -14.27 15.81
C GLY A 455 21.45 -14.16 17.33
N TYR A 456 22.52 -14.55 18.04
CA TYR A 456 22.53 -14.64 19.51
C TYR A 456 23.34 -13.55 20.21
N GLU A 457 24.25 -12.87 19.49
CA GLU A 457 25.18 -11.89 20.07
C GLU A 457 24.95 -10.49 19.50
N LEU A 458 25.13 -9.47 20.34
CA LEU A 458 25.09 -8.07 19.91
C LEU A 458 26.31 -7.74 19.05
N PRO A 459 26.13 -7.12 17.88
CA PRO A 459 27.24 -6.61 17.08
C PRO A 459 28.14 -5.66 17.87
N LYS A 460 29.47 -5.71 17.66
CA LYS A 460 30.48 -4.88 18.36
C LYS A 460 30.14 -3.38 18.40
N TYR A 461 29.50 -2.87 17.37
CA TYR A 461 29.10 -1.46 17.28
C TYR A 461 27.97 -1.06 18.22
N SER A 462 27.39 -2.00 18.99
CA SER A 462 26.42 -1.70 20.05
C SER A 462 26.99 -0.73 21.11
N GLU A 463 28.31 -0.74 21.30
CA GLU A 463 29.03 0.18 22.21
C GLU A 463 28.88 1.65 21.82
N LEU A 464 28.56 1.95 20.55
CA LEU A 464 28.33 3.31 20.06
C LEU A 464 26.93 3.84 20.40
N ILE A 465 26.05 2.99 20.94
CA ILE A 465 24.68 3.34 21.27
C ILE A 465 24.54 3.46 22.79
N LYS A 466 24.27 4.67 23.27
CA LYS A 466 24.10 4.93 24.70
C LYS A 466 22.79 4.30 25.21
N PRO A 467 22.82 3.52 26.31
CA PRO A 467 21.61 3.01 26.92
C PRO A 467 20.78 4.13 27.54
N LEU A 468 19.51 3.87 27.77
CA LEU A 468 18.62 4.78 28.49
C LEU A 468 18.11 4.11 29.74
N TYR A 469 18.33 4.72 30.89
CA TYR A 469 17.73 4.31 32.15
C TYR A 469 16.88 5.44 32.70
N PHE A 470 15.73 5.12 33.28
CA PHE A 470 14.86 6.13 33.87
C PHE A 470 14.08 5.60 35.09
N GLU A 471 13.69 6.51 35.95
CA GLU A 471 12.82 6.27 37.10
C GLU A 471 11.50 7.02 36.91
N THR A 472 10.41 6.43 37.38
CA THR A 472 9.09 7.06 37.35
C THR A 472 8.82 7.81 38.63
N ARG A 473 8.35 9.06 38.55
CA ARG A 473 7.93 9.87 39.70
C ARG A 473 6.57 10.48 39.45
N TYR A 474 5.77 10.71 40.48
CA TYR A 474 4.55 11.50 40.32
C TYR A 474 4.90 12.96 40.01
N ASP A 475 4.15 13.57 39.09
CA ASP A 475 4.21 15.00 38.89
C ASP A 475 3.77 15.74 40.17
N LYS A 476 4.42 16.88 40.48
CA LYS A 476 4.08 17.68 41.66
C LYS A 476 2.67 18.26 41.60
N ASP A 477 2.16 18.43 40.39
CA ASP A 477 0.82 18.97 40.12
C ASP A 477 -0.23 17.87 40.02
N LEU A 478 0.17 16.59 40.14
CA LEU A 478 -0.75 15.47 40.12
C LEU A 478 -1.57 15.42 41.40
N VAL A 479 -2.90 15.44 41.24
CA VAL A 479 -3.86 15.28 42.33
C VAL A 479 -4.75 14.08 42.02
N ILE A 480 -4.64 13.04 42.85
CA ILE A 480 -5.43 11.81 42.70
C ILE A 480 -6.82 12.06 43.29
N THR A 481 -7.86 11.96 42.46
CA THR A 481 -9.23 12.15 42.94
C THR A 481 -9.81 10.88 43.56
N GLN A 482 -10.46 11.05 44.71
CA GLN A 482 -11.16 9.96 45.41
C GLN A 482 -12.63 10.31 45.60
N LYS A 483 -13.51 9.31 45.50
CA LYS A 483 -14.95 9.49 45.74
C LYS A 483 -15.41 8.48 46.76
N TRP A 484 -15.94 8.96 47.88
CA TRP A 484 -16.51 8.12 48.94
C TRP A 484 -18.04 8.17 48.92
N LYS A 485 -18.67 7.01 49.13
CA LYS A 485 -20.13 6.90 49.10
C LYS A 485 -20.81 7.67 50.23
N ASN A 486 -20.20 7.66 51.42
CA ASN A 486 -20.68 8.33 52.63
C ASN A 486 -19.52 8.51 53.64
N ASN A 487 -19.77 9.27 54.71
CA ASN A 487 -18.78 9.57 55.75
C ASN A 487 -18.18 8.30 56.40
N ASN A 488 -18.98 7.25 56.57
CA ASN A 488 -18.52 5.99 57.18
C ASN A 488 -17.55 5.19 56.30
N LYS A 489 -17.45 5.53 55.01
CA LYS A 489 -16.57 4.88 54.04
C LYS A 489 -15.33 5.72 53.70
N VAL A 490 -15.16 6.87 54.35
CA VAL A 490 -13.96 7.71 54.20
C VAL A 490 -12.77 6.96 54.80
N SER A 491 -11.74 6.71 53.98
CA SER A 491 -10.43 6.23 54.45
C SER A 491 -9.38 7.19 53.94
N ILE A 492 -8.65 7.79 54.87
CA ILE A 492 -7.58 8.76 54.60
C ILE A 492 -6.29 8.11 55.08
N GLU A 493 -5.51 7.58 54.16
CA GLU A 493 -4.32 6.77 54.48
C GLU A 493 -3.19 7.03 53.47
N CYS A 494 -1.97 7.09 54.00
CA CYS A 494 -0.73 7.09 53.25
C CYS A 494 -0.07 5.71 53.39
N LYS A 495 0.13 5.01 52.27
CA LYS A 495 0.80 3.70 52.29
C LYS A 495 2.28 3.86 52.61
N LYS A 496 2.83 2.94 53.40
CA LYS A 496 4.27 2.84 53.59
C LYS A 496 4.84 2.06 52.42
N GLU A 497 5.84 2.63 51.79
CA GLU A 497 6.49 2.06 50.62
C GLU A 497 7.85 1.46 51.01
N LEU A 498 8.21 0.30 50.43
CA LEU A 498 9.49 -0.36 50.74
C LEU A 498 10.71 0.46 50.31
N TRP A 499 10.52 1.32 49.31
CA TRP A 499 11.57 2.06 48.60
C TRP A 499 11.63 3.55 49.01
N ALA A 500 10.69 4.04 49.81
CA ALA A 500 10.71 5.40 50.37
C ALA A 500 10.09 5.47 51.77
N LYS A 501 10.73 6.22 52.66
CA LYS A 501 10.23 6.48 54.01
C LYS A 501 9.17 7.58 53.95
N LEU A 502 7.96 7.29 54.43
CA LEU A 502 6.97 8.32 54.69
C LEU A 502 7.51 9.23 55.81
N THR A 503 7.72 10.50 55.50
CA THR A 503 8.26 11.50 56.43
C THR A 503 7.16 12.29 57.11
N ASP A 504 6.07 12.55 56.41
CA ASP A 504 4.96 13.36 56.93
C ASP A 504 3.64 13.08 56.20
N MET A 505 2.53 13.47 56.81
CA MET A 505 1.19 13.42 56.25
C MET A 505 0.42 14.68 56.66
N GLU A 506 -0.07 15.41 55.67
CA GLU A 506 -0.91 16.60 55.88
C GLU A 506 -2.33 16.32 55.40
N VAL A 507 -3.34 16.63 56.23
CA VAL A 507 -4.75 16.38 55.96
C VAL A 507 -5.55 17.65 56.17
N ILE A 508 -6.29 18.06 55.15
CA ILE A 508 -7.15 19.24 55.12
C ILE A 508 -8.59 18.78 54.91
N ILE A 509 -9.44 18.98 55.91
CA ILE A 509 -10.86 18.60 55.87
C ILE A 509 -11.73 19.84 55.73
N ASN A 510 -12.66 19.78 54.76
CA ASN A 510 -13.61 20.85 54.42
C ASN A 510 -12.94 22.22 54.20
N SER A 511 -11.68 22.22 53.75
CA SER A 511 -10.85 23.42 53.59
C SER A 511 -10.69 24.26 54.87
N LYS A 512 -10.94 23.69 56.05
CA LYS A 512 -10.94 24.41 57.33
C LYS A 512 -10.03 23.77 58.37
N TYR A 513 -10.09 22.45 58.50
CA TYR A 513 -9.38 21.73 59.55
C TYR A 513 -8.11 21.14 58.96
N ILE A 514 -6.95 21.57 59.45
CA ILE A 514 -5.63 21.15 58.98
C ILE A 514 -4.97 20.34 60.08
N TYR A 515 -4.51 19.13 59.74
CA TYR A 515 -3.81 18.23 60.63
C TYR A 515 -2.53 17.77 59.98
N LYS A 516 -1.43 17.83 60.73
CA LYS A 516 -0.11 17.43 60.24
C LYS A 516 0.56 16.45 61.18
N MET A 517 1.06 15.34 60.65
CA MET A 517 1.65 14.27 61.46
C MET A 517 2.91 14.74 62.20
N SER A 518 3.72 15.62 61.59
CA SER A 518 4.91 16.19 62.22
C SER A 518 4.62 17.08 63.44
N GLU A 519 3.39 17.56 63.61
CA GLU A 519 3.00 18.45 64.72
C GLU A 519 2.63 17.64 65.97
N LYS A 520 3.28 17.95 67.10
CA LYS A 520 3.07 17.22 68.36
C LYS A 520 1.60 17.16 68.81
N GLU A 521 0.87 18.26 68.62
CA GLU A 521 -0.54 18.37 69.01
C GLU A 521 -1.45 17.47 68.15
N ASN A 522 -1.06 17.17 66.91
CA ASN A 522 -1.86 16.44 65.94
C ASN A 522 -1.49 14.96 65.81
N ASN A 523 -0.26 14.58 66.19
CA ASN A 523 0.28 13.23 66.00
C ASN A 523 -0.63 12.10 66.53
N HIS A 524 -1.35 12.34 67.63
CA HIS A 524 -2.26 11.33 68.22
C HIS A 524 -3.44 10.93 67.30
N PHE A 525 -3.78 11.73 66.30
CA PHE A 525 -4.78 11.41 65.28
C PHE A 525 -4.25 10.56 64.12
N PHE A 526 -2.95 10.27 64.07
CA PHE A 526 -2.33 9.45 63.03
C PHE A 526 -2.00 8.07 63.60
N LEU A 527 -2.66 7.04 63.08
CA LEU A 527 -2.37 5.65 63.42
C LEU A 527 -1.26 5.14 62.51
N ASP A 528 -0.07 4.96 63.09
CA ASP A 528 1.04 4.35 62.38
C ASP A 528 0.96 2.81 62.46
N THR A 529 0.86 2.15 61.31
CA THR A 529 0.84 0.68 61.19
C THR A 529 2.03 0.18 60.36
N ASN A 530 2.19 -1.14 60.23
CA ASN A 530 3.29 -1.71 59.43
C ASN A 530 3.21 -1.30 57.94
N ASN A 531 2.01 -1.15 57.38
CA ASN A 531 1.82 -1.00 55.94
C ASN A 531 1.30 0.38 55.52
N TYR A 532 0.81 1.20 56.47
CA TYR A 532 0.27 2.54 56.19
C TYR A 532 0.21 3.41 57.44
N VAL A 533 0.13 4.72 57.26
CA VAL A 533 -0.32 5.69 58.25
C VAL A 533 -1.75 6.09 57.94
N LYS A 534 -2.64 5.99 58.91
CA LYS A 534 -4.08 6.28 58.74
C LYS A 534 -4.52 7.43 59.62
N PHE A 535 -5.23 8.39 59.04
CA PHE A 535 -5.81 9.50 59.78
C PHE A 535 -7.15 9.11 60.43
N LYS A 536 -7.20 9.21 61.76
CA LYS A 536 -8.33 8.81 62.61
C LYS A 536 -9.39 9.90 62.73
N HIS A 537 -9.94 10.32 61.60
CA HIS A 537 -11.00 11.34 61.52
C HIS A 537 -12.22 11.09 62.46
N TYR A 538 -12.51 9.83 62.80
CA TYR A 538 -13.63 9.45 63.67
C TYR A 538 -13.42 9.80 65.15
N GLU A 539 -12.18 10.08 65.58
CA GLU A 539 -11.85 10.49 66.96
C GLU A 539 -12.04 12.00 67.17
N ILE A 540 -12.21 12.79 66.10
CA ILE A 540 -12.32 14.25 66.14
C ILE A 540 -13.79 14.66 66.13
N LYS A 541 -14.26 15.23 67.25
CA LYS A 541 -15.68 15.57 67.46
C LYS A 541 -16.21 16.58 66.44
N GLU A 542 -15.37 17.53 66.03
CA GLU A 542 -15.71 18.65 65.15
C GLU A 542 -16.01 18.24 63.71
N ILE A 543 -15.54 17.06 63.27
CA ILE A 543 -15.65 16.61 61.87
C ILE A 543 -16.36 15.26 61.70
N LYS A 544 -16.64 14.55 62.81
CA LYS A 544 -17.12 13.15 62.83
C LYS A 544 -18.28 12.82 61.88
N ASN A 545 -19.19 13.77 61.62
CA ASN A 545 -20.37 13.58 60.77
C ASN A 545 -20.48 14.60 59.62
N GLY A 546 -19.42 15.34 59.30
CA GLY A 546 -19.50 16.52 58.43
C GLY A 546 -18.52 16.56 57.27
N ILE A 547 -17.83 15.45 56.96
CA ILE A 547 -16.80 15.43 55.92
C ILE A 547 -17.43 15.52 54.53
N ARG A 548 -17.25 16.64 53.84
CA ARG A 548 -17.71 16.82 52.45
C ARG A 548 -16.55 16.74 51.47
N LYS A 549 -15.42 17.33 51.86
CA LYS A 549 -14.18 17.37 51.08
C LYS A 549 -13.00 17.06 51.96
N VAL A 550 -12.05 16.30 51.43
CA VAL A 550 -10.77 15.99 52.08
C VAL A 550 -9.68 16.20 51.05
N LYS A 551 -8.66 16.99 51.38
CA LYS A 551 -7.39 16.99 50.65
C LYS A 551 -6.35 16.43 51.57
N TYR A 552 -5.49 15.55 51.08
CA TYR A 552 -4.38 15.10 51.89
C TYR A 552 -3.13 14.85 51.05
N GLU A 553 -1.98 15.09 51.64
CA GLU A 553 -0.68 15.00 50.99
C GLU A 553 0.24 14.09 51.82
N CYS A 554 0.80 13.09 51.16
CA CYS A 554 1.75 12.15 51.76
C CYS A 554 3.16 12.54 51.31
N PHE A 555 4.04 12.87 52.26
CA PHE A 555 5.42 13.27 51.99
C PHE A 555 6.36 12.09 52.20
N TYR A 556 7.23 11.84 51.22
CA TYR A 556 8.16 10.72 51.22
C TYR A 556 9.58 11.18 50.97
N LYS A 557 10.52 10.43 51.54
CA LYS A 557 11.96 10.58 51.31
C LYS A 557 12.57 9.24 50.91
N THR A 558 13.20 9.20 49.75
CA THR A 558 13.88 7.99 49.25
C THR A 558 15.20 7.74 50.00
N LYS A 559 15.81 6.55 49.81
CA LYS A 559 17.14 6.23 50.35
C LYS A 559 18.26 7.17 49.85
N ASN A 560 18.04 7.83 48.71
CA ASN A 560 18.97 8.79 48.10
C ASN A 560 18.65 10.24 48.49
N ASP A 561 17.96 10.45 49.61
CA ASP A 561 17.54 11.75 50.14
C ASP A 561 16.66 12.62 49.21
N VAL A 562 16.07 12.02 48.18
CA VAL A 562 15.12 12.72 47.31
C VAL A 562 13.75 12.77 47.98
N GLU A 563 13.20 13.98 48.11
CA GLU A 563 11.87 14.25 48.65
C GLU A 563 10.82 14.40 47.53
N PHE A 564 9.64 13.83 47.75
CA PHE A 564 8.48 13.98 46.87
C PHE A 564 7.18 13.82 47.68
N SER A 565 6.06 14.19 47.07
CA SER A 565 4.76 14.07 47.70
C SER A 565 3.69 13.53 46.75
N ILE A 566 2.64 12.94 47.33
CA ILE A 566 1.47 12.47 46.60
C ILE A 566 0.24 13.16 47.18
N LYS A 567 -0.49 13.88 46.32
CA LYS A 567 -1.67 14.67 46.70
C LYS A 567 -2.94 13.94 46.32
N TYR A 568 -3.93 14.00 47.20
CA TYR A 568 -5.24 13.42 47.04
C TYR A 568 -6.32 14.48 47.24
N ASP A 569 -7.38 14.43 46.44
CA ASP A 569 -8.58 15.26 46.59
C ASP A 569 -9.83 14.39 46.56
N GLY A 570 -10.46 14.27 47.73
CA GLY A 570 -11.56 13.38 48.02
C GLY A 570 -12.87 14.11 48.25
N ILE A 571 -13.95 13.60 47.67
CA ILE A 571 -15.31 14.13 47.86
C ILE A 571 -16.24 13.02 48.39
N VAL A 572 -17.08 13.35 49.37
CA VAL A 572 -18.16 12.48 49.85
C VAL A 572 -19.46 12.79 49.11
N LEU A 573 -20.11 11.77 48.56
CA LEU A 573 -21.23 11.92 47.62
C LEU A 573 -22.63 12.00 48.24
N GLU A 574 -22.77 11.99 49.58
CA GLU A 574 -24.03 11.85 50.35
C GLU A 574 -25.35 11.93 49.54
N LYS A 575 -25.98 10.78 49.28
CA LYS A 575 -27.41 10.70 48.96
C LYS A 575 -28.18 10.58 50.28
N THR A 576 -28.94 11.61 50.65
CA THR A 576 -29.99 11.50 51.67
C THR A 576 -31.09 10.58 51.14
N VAL A 577 -31.23 9.39 51.73
CA VAL A 577 -32.43 8.55 51.60
C VAL A 577 -33.17 8.67 52.93
N VAL A 578 -34.34 9.31 52.90
CA VAL A 578 -35.34 9.18 53.97
C VAL A 578 -36.10 7.90 53.66
N GLU A 579 -35.72 6.80 54.31
CA GLU A 579 -36.60 5.65 54.50
C GLU A 579 -37.46 5.95 55.72
N ASN A 580 -38.77 6.07 55.49
CA ASN A 580 -39.76 5.75 56.52
C ASN A 580 -40.59 4.58 55.98
N ASP A 581 -40.46 3.48 56.72
CA ASP A 581 -41.23 2.26 56.60
C ASP A 581 -42.73 2.52 56.56
N LYS A 582 -43.41 1.85 55.61
CA LYS A 582 -44.35 0.76 55.96
C LYS A 582 -44.89 0.08 54.69
N LYS A 583 -44.55 -1.21 54.58
CA LYS A 583 -45.36 -2.36 54.14
C LYS A 583 -45.98 -2.29 52.73
N GLU A 584 -46.03 -3.34 51.92
CA GLU A 584 -45.75 -4.77 52.06
C GLU A 584 -45.74 -5.28 50.61
N ASN A 585 -44.73 -6.09 50.29
CA ASN A 585 -44.69 -7.21 49.35
C ASN A 585 -45.38 -7.19 47.97
N SER A 586 -44.65 -7.88 47.08
CA SER A 586 -45.10 -8.62 45.89
C SER A 586 -45.25 -7.73 44.63
N SER A 587 -44.27 -7.82 43.71
CA SER A 587 -44.32 -8.69 42.52
C SER A 587 -45.45 -8.20 41.59
N GLU A 588 -45.25 -7.81 40.35
CA GLU A 588 -44.45 -8.37 39.28
C GLU A 588 -44.86 -7.56 38.04
N TYR A 589 -43.90 -7.38 37.14
CA TYR A 589 -44.00 -7.12 35.70
C TYR A 589 -45.29 -6.57 35.03
N GLU A 590 -44.99 -5.57 34.19
CA GLU A 590 -45.48 -5.34 32.81
C GLU A 590 -46.83 -4.65 32.50
N ASP A 591 -46.69 -3.77 31.51
CA ASP A 591 -47.66 -3.22 30.55
C ASP A 591 -48.85 -2.40 31.05
N ASN A 592 -48.86 -1.11 30.64
CA ASN A 592 -49.94 -0.62 29.76
C ASN A 592 -49.64 0.74 29.11
N LYS A 593 -49.55 0.68 27.78
CA LYS A 593 -50.30 1.45 26.79
C LYS A 593 -51.16 2.65 27.23
N LYS A 594 -51.06 3.65 26.33
CA LYS A 594 -52.04 4.66 25.87
C LYS A 594 -52.06 6.00 26.60
N ASN A 595 -51.75 7.05 25.82
CA ASN A 595 -52.67 8.17 25.75
C ASN A 595 -53.40 8.20 24.40
N PRO A 596 -54.64 8.70 24.38
CA PRO A 596 -55.59 8.67 23.28
C PRO A 596 -55.38 9.88 22.37
N PHE A 597 -56.07 9.93 21.23
CA PHE A 597 -56.89 11.09 20.81
C PHE A 597 -57.49 10.83 19.42
N GLN A 598 -58.84 10.90 19.38
CA GLN A 598 -59.72 11.41 18.30
C GLN A 598 -59.61 10.78 16.90
N HIS A 599 -60.57 10.01 16.38
CA HIS A 599 -62.00 10.28 16.11
C HIS A 599 -62.25 11.57 15.30
N GLY A 600 -62.69 11.39 14.04
CA GLY A 600 -63.00 12.47 13.11
C GLY A 600 -63.34 11.97 11.70
N ASP A 601 -64.44 11.23 11.61
CA ASP A 601 -65.42 11.11 10.51
C ASP A 601 -65.01 11.22 9.02
N ASN A 602 -65.17 10.06 8.38
CA ASN A 602 -65.89 9.82 7.13
C ASN A 602 -66.55 11.02 6.42
N LYS A 603 -66.14 11.25 5.17
CA LYS A 603 -67.11 11.55 4.09
C LYS A 603 -66.67 10.97 2.74
N LYS A 604 -67.51 10.06 2.23
CA LYS A 604 -67.47 9.43 0.90
C LYS A 604 -67.26 10.46 -0.20
N ASN A 605 -66.36 10.19 -1.15
CA ASN A 605 -66.39 10.78 -2.49
C ASN A 605 -66.21 9.71 -3.57
N SER A 606 -67.34 9.38 -4.22
CA SER A 606 -67.56 8.42 -5.30
C SER A 606 -66.96 8.86 -6.66
N PHE A 607 -65.85 9.60 -6.68
CA PHE A 607 -65.30 10.23 -7.91
C PHE A 607 -63.91 9.72 -8.31
N GLN A 608 -63.27 8.85 -7.51
CA GLN A 608 -61.92 8.34 -7.80
C GLN A 608 -61.86 7.10 -8.70
N TYR A 609 -62.96 6.36 -8.87
CA TYR A 609 -62.95 5.15 -9.73
C TYR A 609 -63.00 5.47 -11.23
N GLY A 610 -63.55 6.62 -11.64
CA GLY A 610 -63.60 7.02 -13.06
C GLY A 610 -62.23 7.41 -13.64
N ILE A 611 -61.40 8.10 -12.84
CA ILE A 611 -60.05 8.54 -13.25
C ILE A 611 -59.09 7.34 -13.33
N LEU A 612 -59.24 6.37 -12.43
CA LEU A 612 -58.45 5.14 -12.44
C LEU A 612 -58.76 4.25 -13.65
N LEU A 613 -60.03 4.14 -14.06
CA LEU A 613 -60.42 3.38 -15.25
C LEU A 613 -59.93 4.04 -16.55
N ILE A 614 -60.02 5.37 -16.68
CA ILE A 614 -59.50 6.10 -17.85
C ILE A 614 -57.97 6.01 -17.93
N SER A 615 -57.28 6.05 -16.79
CA SER A 615 -55.83 5.83 -16.71
C SER A 615 -55.45 4.42 -17.18
N ILE A 616 -56.18 3.39 -16.75
CA ILE A 616 -55.89 2.00 -17.17
C ILE A 616 -56.13 1.83 -18.68
N ILE A 617 -57.24 2.35 -19.22
CA ILE A 617 -57.56 2.23 -20.65
C ILE A 617 -56.53 2.98 -21.52
N THR A 618 -56.12 4.18 -21.12
CA THR A 618 -55.08 4.95 -21.85
C THR A 618 -53.72 4.26 -21.80
N THR A 619 -53.37 3.63 -20.68
CA THR A 619 -52.11 2.88 -20.54
C THR A 619 -52.11 1.62 -21.43
N ILE A 620 -53.23 0.91 -21.52
CA ILE A 620 -53.39 -0.26 -22.41
C ILE A 620 -53.39 0.17 -23.89
N ALA A 621 -54.03 1.28 -24.24
CA ALA A 621 -54.02 1.80 -25.61
C ALA A 621 -52.61 2.22 -26.08
N ILE A 622 -51.85 2.89 -25.20
CA ILE A 622 -50.47 3.30 -25.51
C ILE A 622 -49.56 2.06 -25.61
N SER A 623 -49.70 1.09 -24.70
CA SER A 623 -48.86 -0.12 -24.73
C SER A 623 -49.14 -0.96 -25.98
N THR A 624 -50.40 -1.09 -26.40
CA THR A 624 -50.78 -1.78 -27.63
C THR A 624 -50.26 -1.08 -28.88
N ILE A 625 -50.28 0.26 -28.95
CA ILE A 625 -49.68 1.01 -30.06
C ILE A 625 -48.16 0.77 -30.13
N VAL A 626 -47.45 0.79 -29.00
CA VAL A 626 -46.01 0.51 -28.96
C VAL A 626 -45.72 -0.92 -29.42
N ILE A 627 -46.47 -1.91 -28.96
CA ILE A 627 -46.33 -3.31 -29.37
C ILE A 627 -46.58 -3.46 -30.88
N VAL A 628 -47.61 -2.80 -31.43
CA VAL A 628 -47.92 -2.82 -32.88
C VAL A 628 -46.81 -2.16 -33.69
N VAL A 629 -46.26 -1.02 -33.26
CA VAL A 629 -45.14 -0.35 -33.95
C VAL A 629 -43.88 -1.24 -33.92
N VAL A 630 -43.57 -1.86 -32.78
CA VAL A 630 -42.44 -2.81 -32.66
C VAL A 630 -42.67 -4.02 -33.57
N LEU A 631 -43.87 -4.58 -33.60
CA LEU A 631 -44.23 -5.70 -34.49
C LEU A 631 -44.11 -5.30 -35.97
N ILE A 632 -44.62 -4.14 -36.38
CA ILE A 632 -44.48 -3.63 -37.75
C ILE A 632 -43.00 -3.45 -38.11
N PHE A 633 -42.17 -2.95 -37.19
CA PHE A 633 -40.75 -2.75 -37.43
C PHE A 633 -39.98 -4.08 -37.51
N VAL A 634 -40.28 -5.04 -36.63
CA VAL A 634 -39.67 -6.40 -36.64
C VAL A 634 -40.10 -7.17 -37.90
N LEU A 635 -41.38 -7.11 -38.27
CA LEU A 635 -41.89 -7.74 -39.49
C LEU A 635 -41.39 -7.03 -40.76
N GLY A 636 -41.22 -5.70 -40.73
CA GLY A 636 -40.62 -4.91 -41.80
C GLY A 636 -39.14 -5.25 -42.01
N LYS A 637 -38.37 -5.44 -40.92
CA LYS A 637 -36.97 -5.88 -40.97
C LYS A 637 -36.84 -7.30 -41.52
N LYS A 638 -37.79 -8.20 -41.21
CA LYS A 638 -37.85 -9.56 -41.77
C LYS A 638 -38.20 -9.57 -43.28
N ARG A 639 -38.95 -8.57 -43.77
CA ARG A 639 -39.27 -8.40 -45.21
C ARG A 639 -38.10 -7.80 -46.00
N ASN A 640 -37.31 -6.89 -45.41
CA ASN A 640 -36.10 -6.35 -46.06
C ASN A 640 -34.90 -7.31 -46.06
N SER A 641 -34.82 -8.24 -45.10
CA SER A 641 -33.78 -9.29 -45.11
C SER A 641 -33.91 -10.27 -46.28
N ARG A 642 -35.12 -10.48 -46.85
CA ARG A 642 -35.31 -11.34 -48.04
C ARG A 642 -35.03 -10.61 -49.37
N ASN A 643 -35.03 -9.28 -49.38
CA ASN A 643 -34.71 -8.51 -50.59
C ASN A 643 -33.21 -8.23 -50.76
N HIS A 644 -32.39 -8.39 -49.70
CA HIS A 644 -30.94 -8.23 -49.79
C HIS A 644 -30.20 -9.45 -50.36
N GLU A 645 -30.83 -10.62 -50.42
CA GLU A 645 -30.24 -11.81 -51.06
C GLU A 645 -30.37 -11.79 -52.60
N ILE A 646 -31.19 -10.89 -53.16
CA ILE A 646 -31.42 -10.77 -54.62
C ILE A 646 -30.60 -9.62 -55.25
N ILE A 647 -29.97 -8.74 -54.45
CA ILE A 647 -29.27 -7.53 -54.94
C ILE A 647 -27.73 -7.61 -54.80
N SER A 648 -27.14 -8.74 -54.40
CA SER A 648 -25.66 -8.88 -54.39
C SER A 648 -25.05 -9.15 -55.78
N HIS A 649 -25.86 -9.21 -56.84
CA HIS A 649 -25.43 -9.36 -58.23
C HIS A 649 -25.71 -8.11 -59.08
N LYS A 650 -25.42 -6.89 -58.59
CA LYS A 650 -25.17 -5.77 -59.51
C LYS A 650 -24.47 -4.59 -58.84
N ASN A 651 -23.36 -4.21 -59.49
CA ASN A 651 -22.74 -2.88 -59.51
C ASN A 651 -21.69 -2.54 -58.44
N ARG A 652 -20.45 -2.82 -58.82
CA ARG A 652 -19.31 -1.87 -58.76
C ARG A 652 -19.75 -0.46 -59.16
N LYS A 653 -19.40 0.55 -58.37
CA LYS A 653 -18.54 1.69 -58.79
C LYS A 653 -18.32 2.69 -57.65
N TYR A 654 -17.05 3.03 -57.50
CA TYR A 654 -16.44 4.06 -56.67
C TYR A 654 -17.21 5.39 -56.56
N LYS A 655 -17.13 6.02 -55.38
CA LYS A 655 -16.87 7.46 -55.27
C LYS A 655 -16.28 7.86 -53.90
N TYR A 656 -15.12 8.50 -53.96
CA TYR A 656 -14.42 9.18 -52.88
C TYR A 656 -14.96 10.61 -52.72
N SER A 657 -15.15 11.06 -51.47
CA SER A 657 -15.11 12.47 -51.02
C SER A 657 -15.11 12.44 -49.48
N LYS A 658 -14.04 12.75 -48.73
CA LYS A 658 -13.26 14.01 -48.56
C LYS A 658 -14.09 15.15 -47.95
N GLY A 659 -13.78 15.50 -46.69
CA GLY A 659 -14.30 16.69 -45.98
C GLY A 659 -14.63 16.36 -44.51
N ARG A 660 -13.73 16.45 -43.53
CA ARG A 660 -13.03 17.62 -42.92
C ARG A 660 -13.87 18.34 -41.85
N SER A 661 -13.31 18.33 -40.63
CA SER A 661 -13.46 19.25 -39.48
C SER A 661 -14.85 19.34 -38.82
N THR A 662 -15.03 19.42 -37.50
CA THR A 662 -14.42 20.30 -36.47
C THR A 662 -14.72 19.69 -35.08
N SER A 663 -13.73 19.49 -34.21
CA SER A 663 -13.49 20.26 -32.97
C SER A 663 -14.72 20.79 -32.22
N ASP A 664 -14.93 20.29 -30.99
CA ASP A 664 -15.22 21.06 -29.77
C ASP A 664 -15.17 20.08 -28.58
N LYS A 665 -14.17 20.13 -27.68
CA LYS A 665 -14.07 20.97 -26.47
C LYS A 665 -15.37 21.06 -25.66
N SER A 666 -15.44 20.31 -24.56
CA SER A 666 -15.69 20.80 -23.19
C SER A 666 -16.12 19.61 -22.30
N ASP A 667 -15.32 19.16 -21.32
CA ASP A 667 -15.16 19.73 -19.97
C ASP A 667 -16.20 19.23 -18.94
N LYS A 668 -15.67 18.87 -17.75
CA LYS A 668 -16.31 18.81 -16.41
C LYS A 668 -17.03 17.51 -15.98
N LEU A 669 -16.40 16.78 -15.05
CA LEU A 669 -16.65 16.77 -13.57
C LEU A 669 -17.86 15.91 -13.16
N TYR A 670 -17.67 14.85 -12.37
CA TYR A 670 -17.71 14.86 -10.90
C TYR A 670 -17.93 13.43 -10.32
N ARG A 671 -17.25 13.17 -9.19
CA ARG A 671 -17.65 12.35 -8.02
C ARG A 671 -17.97 10.86 -8.24
N SER A 672 -17.22 9.94 -7.65
CA SER A 672 -17.09 9.64 -6.20
C SER A 672 -18.40 9.19 -5.54
N SER A 673 -18.49 7.89 -5.32
CA SER A 673 -18.87 7.16 -4.09
C SER A 673 -19.05 5.71 -4.52
N GLY A 674 -18.45 4.70 -3.91
CA GLY A 674 -18.26 4.52 -2.49
C GLY A 674 -18.92 3.18 -2.14
N ASP A 675 -18.19 2.37 -1.38
CA ASP A 675 -18.72 1.31 -0.52
C ASP A 675 -19.37 0.12 -1.25
N SER A 676 -19.31 -1.12 -0.79
CA SER A 676 -18.75 -1.75 0.39
C SER A 676 -19.30 -3.18 0.28
N GLU A 677 -18.45 -4.20 0.22
CA GLU A 677 -18.73 -5.54 0.75
C GLU A 677 -17.47 -6.40 0.55
N TYR A 678 -16.75 -6.68 1.64
CA TYR A 678 -16.89 -7.86 2.50
C TYR A 678 -15.74 -8.82 2.17
N ILE A 679 -14.62 -8.80 2.90
CA ILE A 679 -14.46 -9.45 4.22
C ILE A 679 -15.15 -10.82 4.25
N SER A 680 -14.66 -11.74 3.41
CA SER A 680 -14.62 -13.16 3.72
C SER A 680 -13.57 -13.77 2.81
N GLU A 681 -12.44 -14.25 3.38
CA GLU A 681 -11.47 -15.22 2.78
C GLU A 681 -10.01 -15.06 3.30
N LEU A 682 -9.77 -14.47 4.49
CA LEU A 682 -8.42 -14.45 5.10
C LEU A 682 -8.38 -15.04 6.52
N LYS A 683 -8.99 -16.22 6.71
CA LYS A 683 -8.86 -17.01 7.95
C LYS A 683 -8.63 -18.51 7.75
N LYS A 684 -8.05 -18.94 6.62
CA LYS A 684 -7.57 -20.33 6.48
C LYS A 684 -6.29 -20.39 5.64
N LYS A 685 -5.13 -20.40 6.30
CA LYS A 685 -3.92 -21.19 5.98
C LYS A 685 -2.72 -20.73 6.83
N GLN A 686 -2.73 -21.13 8.10
CA GLN A 686 -1.53 -21.37 8.91
C GLN A 686 -1.71 -22.74 9.55
N LYS A 687 -1.21 -23.76 8.86
CA LYS A 687 -0.83 -25.09 9.36
C LYS A 687 -0.32 -25.90 8.17
N ASN A 688 0.99 -25.79 7.94
CA ASN A 688 1.93 -26.90 7.73
C ASN A 688 3.33 -26.31 7.64
#